data_AF-A0A7X7VAR9-F1
#
_entry.id   AF-A0A7X7VAR9-F1
#
_cell.length_a   1.000
_cell.length_b   1.000
_cell.length_c   1.000
_cell.angle_alpha   90.00
_cell.angle_beta   90.00
_cell.angle_gamma   90.00
#
_symmetry.space_group_name_H-M   'P 1'
#
loop_
_entity.id
_entity.type
_entity.pdbx_description
1 polymer ?
#
loop_
_entity_poly.entity_id
_entity_poly.type
_entity_poly.pdbx_seq_one_letter_code
_entity_poly.pdbx_strand_id
1 'polypeptide(L)'
;MIKRVLTAAVCLSLLLAAAALAPAQTRVEAVKSGDAFVFRAGGTEVARTVPYAAKDIAAADAVREIGPGFFEWTRTFTHAGTDHVRPVRLTMDVAAAYASRYGLIPAVMYDGNAWGTGLEPKGFVKDGRPWTFASHRSSIAGATYSESEAWAVGLFSAPGQVLGGFSCSLEPLADRTVHRLVWPEEETPLVYANRDAYAEAYRGDLRMSRGQTIALKAWVVVGPVGTPRHGWHALVDAAWALNRREVKPRFEPEELWELGVQFAGDSLWAEEKGFNGFSIGLRWDPQEQGWVQRQSWKYEIGWAGQNVSLANSMLADYLLSKEKTSLDKGLRCLDTWLRNARLKNGLFRCHYDYLIGLEDPKTEVQDACNLGHAAQGYFEAYDLAARCGVSRPEYRAAALGVCDFAVKAQKADGRFGKAWSNDGRLVDPEGTIGAFLIPPLVTAYRATHKAAYLAAAERAYAFYYGAFARDGFTTAGALDTYCIDKESATPLLKGALELYDVTGKEAYLKSAEDVSYYLETWQWSYSVPYEEGTVLREMGYDTYGGTAVSTQHHHQDPYALIIVNDWLKLAQLTGKSQWRERALAAWANASIGISGGDLVVMGKKRPYGSQDEGFLHTRWLQPFAVSQWLVAWPAAFRLETLRQNRNWTVFNK
;
A
#
# COMPACT_ATOMS: atom_id res chain seq x y z
N MET A 1 -26.50 41.12 -42.24
CA MET A 1 -25.25 41.75 -42.71
C MET A 1 -24.49 42.33 -41.52
N ILE A 2 -23.29 41.80 -41.30
CA ILE A 2 -22.10 42.46 -40.73
C ILE A 2 -22.26 43.11 -39.34
N LYS A 3 -22.03 42.32 -38.27
CA LYS A 3 -21.30 42.71 -37.02
C LYS A 3 -21.37 41.59 -35.97
N ARG A 4 -20.81 40.42 -36.24
CA ARG A 4 -20.47 39.37 -35.24
C ARG A 4 -19.36 38.45 -35.78
N VAL A 5 -18.13 38.96 -35.93
CA VAL A 5 -16.96 38.12 -36.24
C VAL A 5 -15.67 38.55 -35.50
N LEU A 6 -15.59 39.71 -34.85
CA LEU A 6 -14.29 40.24 -34.41
C LEU A 6 -13.91 40.12 -32.92
N THR A 7 -14.51 39.22 -32.15
CA THR A 7 -14.14 39.03 -30.71
C THR A 7 -13.66 37.62 -30.35
N ALA A 8 -13.60 36.70 -31.32
CA ALA A 8 -13.06 35.35 -31.12
C ALA A 8 -11.57 35.22 -31.49
N ALA A 9 -11.00 36.20 -32.19
CA ALA A 9 -9.63 36.12 -32.73
C ALA A 9 -8.53 36.69 -31.80
N VAL A 10 -8.89 37.36 -30.70
CA VAL A 10 -7.92 37.97 -29.76
C VAL A 10 -7.73 37.14 -28.48
N CYS A 11 -8.65 36.22 -28.15
CA CYS A 11 -8.43 35.26 -27.06
C CYS A 11 -7.65 34.00 -27.50
N LEU A 12 -7.54 33.73 -28.80
CA LEU A 12 -6.81 32.57 -29.32
C LEU A 12 -5.30 32.83 -29.49
N SER A 13 -4.86 34.09 -29.48
CA SER A 13 -3.46 34.48 -29.65
C SER A 13 -2.71 34.71 -28.33
N LEU A 14 -3.42 34.78 -27.20
CA LEU A 14 -2.82 34.83 -25.85
C LEU A 14 -2.77 33.46 -25.14
N LEU A 15 -3.44 32.44 -25.69
CA LEU A 15 -3.33 31.04 -25.25
C LEU A 15 -2.11 30.30 -25.86
N LEU A 16 -1.35 30.96 -26.72
CA LEU A 16 -0.14 30.41 -27.37
C LEU A 16 1.18 30.95 -26.79
N ALA A 17 1.14 31.81 -25.77
CA ALA A 17 2.34 32.46 -25.21
C ALA A 17 2.62 32.14 -23.74
N ALA A 18 1.92 31.17 -23.15
CA ALA A 18 2.19 30.65 -21.80
C ALA A 18 2.45 29.14 -21.78
N ALA A 19 2.88 28.57 -22.91
CA ALA A 19 3.73 27.38 -22.88
C ALA A 19 5.06 27.84 -22.29
N ALA A 20 5.15 27.85 -20.95
CA ALA A 20 6.42 27.92 -20.28
C ALA A 20 7.33 26.89 -20.94
N LEU A 21 8.46 27.36 -21.48
CA LEU A 21 9.52 26.54 -22.03
C LEU A 21 9.97 25.57 -20.94
N ALA A 22 9.30 24.41 -20.84
CA ALA A 22 9.91 23.23 -20.31
C ALA A 22 11.17 23.03 -21.18
N PRO A 23 12.37 22.92 -20.58
CA PRO A 23 13.56 22.60 -21.37
C PRO A 23 13.22 21.38 -22.21
N ALA A 24 13.42 21.48 -23.53
CA ALA A 24 13.09 20.42 -24.47
C ALA A 24 13.67 19.12 -23.90
N GLN A 25 12.77 18.26 -23.41
CA GLN A 25 13.17 17.08 -22.67
C GLN A 25 13.96 16.22 -23.66
N THR A 26 15.24 16.00 -23.39
CA THR A 26 16.13 15.31 -24.32
C THR A 26 15.54 13.93 -24.58
N ARG A 27 15.04 13.71 -25.81
CA ARG A 27 14.42 12.45 -26.21
C ARG A 27 15.42 11.32 -26.03
N VAL A 28 14.95 10.20 -25.46
CA VAL A 28 15.72 8.97 -25.37
C VAL A 28 15.47 8.15 -26.63
N GLU A 29 16.54 7.71 -27.28
CA GLU A 29 16.49 6.87 -28.49
C GLU A 29 17.19 5.54 -28.24
N ALA A 30 16.63 4.45 -28.75
CA ALA A 30 17.26 3.13 -28.72
C ALA A 30 18.01 2.86 -30.03
N VAL A 31 19.33 2.68 -29.96
CA VAL A 31 20.20 2.45 -31.12
C VAL A 31 20.86 1.08 -31.01
N LYS A 32 20.74 0.25 -32.05
CA LYS A 32 21.44 -1.05 -32.10
C LYS A 32 22.94 -0.82 -32.24
N SER A 33 23.74 -1.46 -31.38
CA SER A 33 25.20 -1.37 -31.36
C SER A 33 25.80 -2.76 -31.10
N GLY A 34 26.23 -3.44 -32.15
CA GLY A 34 26.61 -4.85 -32.08
C GLY A 34 25.42 -5.72 -31.67
N ASP A 35 25.60 -6.55 -30.64
CA ASP A 35 24.58 -7.43 -30.08
C ASP A 35 23.72 -6.79 -28.97
N ALA A 36 23.90 -5.49 -28.72
CA ALA A 36 23.17 -4.74 -27.71
C ALA A 36 22.33 -3.61 -28.32
N PHE A 37 21.35 -3.13 -27.56
CA PHE A 37 20.69 -1.85 -27.80
C PHE A 37 21.13 -0.83 -26.76
N VAL A 38 21.50 0.36 -27.19
CA VAL A 38 21.95 1.46 -26.35
C VAL A 38 20.87 2.54 -26.33
N PHE A 39 20.42 2.89 -25.13
CA PHE A 39 19.45 3.97 -24.88
C PHE A 39 20.23 5.27 -24.66
N ARG A 40 20.11 6.22 -25.61
CA ARG A 40 20.86 7.47 -25.61
C ARG A 40 19.95 8.67 -25.42
N ALA A 41 20.41 9.65 -24.66
CA ALA A 41 19.81 10.97 -24.57
C ALA A 41 20.84 12.03 -24.96
N GLY A 42 20.57 12.75 -26.05
CA GLY A 42 21.47 13.82 -26.53
C GLY A 42 22.86 13.29 -26.91
N GLY A 43 22.94 12.05 -27.40
CA GLY A 43 24.19 11.37 -27.75
C GLY A 43 24.87 10.65 -26.58
N THR A 44 24.53 10.99 -25.33
CA THR A 44 25.07 10.32 -24.13
C THR A 44 24.34 9.02 -23.86
N GLU A 45 25.08 7.96 -23.53
CA GLU A 45 24.49 6.70 -23.11
C GLU A 45 23.91 6.80 -21.70
N VAL A 46 22.65 6.39 -21.56
CA VAL A 46 21.95 6.32 -20.28
C VAL A 46 21.86 4.88 -19.79
N ALA A 47 21.59 3.94 -20.70
CA ALA A 47 21.52 2.53 -20.41
C ALA A 47 21.81 1.69 -21.67
N ARG A 48 22.04 0.39 -21.49
CA ARG A 48 22.11 -0.58 -22.60
C ARG A 48 21.57 -1.94 -22.20
N THR A 49 21.07 -2.71 -23.16
CA THR A 49 20.87 -4.15 -22.96
C THR A 49 22.22 -4.84 -22.83
N VAL A 50 22.32 -5.82 -21.94
CA VAL A 50 23.53 -6.62 -21.77
C VAL A 50 23.37 -7.90 -22.61
N PRO A 51 24.29 -8.18 -23.55
CA PRO A 51 24.25 -9.41 -24.35
C PRO A 51 24.19 -10.65 -23.46
N TYR A 52 23.35 -11.61 -23.83
CA TYR A 52 23.26 -12.88 -23.12
C TYR A 52 24.33 -13.84 -23.63
N ALA A 53 25.10 -14.42 -22.71
CA ALA A 53 26.12 -15.41 -23.01
C ALA A 53 25.90 -16.65 -22.15
N ALA A 54 25.53 -17.76 -22.79
CA ALA A 54 25.54 -19.08 -22.17
C ALA A 54 25.97 -20.11 -23.22
N LYS A 55 26.68 -21.15 -22.77
CA LYS A 55 27.14 -22.24 -23.64
C LYS A 55 25.96 -22.79 -24.46
N ASP A 56 26.12 -22.85 -25.77
CA ASP A 56 25.18 -23.41 -26.74
C ASP A 56 23.79 -22.74 -26.83
N ILE A 57 23.61 -21.56 -26.22
CA ILE A 57 22.35 -20.79 -26.34
C ILE A 57 22.65 -19.48 -27.07
N ALA A 58 22.07 -19.33 -28.26
CA ALA A 58 22.10 -18.07 -29.00
C ALA A 58 20.97 -17.16 -28.50
N ALA A 59 21.20 -15.84 -28.49
CA ALA A 59 20.20 -14.84 -28.14
C ALA A 59 20.15 -13.72 -29.19
N ALA A 60 18.95 -13.26 -29.52
CA ALA A 60 18.72 -12.15 -30.44
C ALA A 60 17.72 -11.15 -29.84
N ASP A 61 18.07 -9.87 -29.87
CA ASP A 61 17.25 -8.79 -29.32
C ASP A 61 16.51 -8.01 -30.42
N ALA A 62 15.28 -7.63 -30.11
CA ALA A 62 14.50 -6.62 -30.84
C ALA A 62 13.93 -5.61 -29.84
N VAL A 63 14.14 -4.32 -30.11
CA VAL A 63 13.65 -3.21 -29.27
C VAL A 63 12.79 -2.27 -30.11
N ARG A 64 11.63 -1.87 -29.57
CA ARG A 64 10.69 -0.95 -30.20
C ARG A 64 10.25 0.11 -29.19
N GLU A 65 10.37 1.38 -29.55
CA GLU A 65 9.78 2.47 -28.77
C GLU A 65 8.25 2.41 -28.89
N ILE A 66 7.54 2.40 -27.76
CA ILE A 66 6.08 2.36 -27.68
C ILE A 66 5.50 3.62 -27.02
N GLY A 67 6.36 4.47 -26.48
CA GLY A 67 6.07 5.82 -25.98
C GLY A 67 7.39 6.53 -25.67
N PRO A 68 7.39 7.86 -25.42
CA PRO A 68 8.61 8.60 -25.12
C PRO A 68 9.38 7.98 -23.94
N GLY A 69 10.60 7.50 -24.21
CA GLY A 69 11.42 6.84 -23.18
C GLY A 69 10.89 5.47 -22.73
N PHE A 70 9.91 4.89 -23.42
CA PHE A 70 9.28 3.63 -23.08
C PHE A 70 9.43 2.62 -24.22
N PHE A 71 10.14 1.53 -23.94
CA PHE A 71 10.59 0.58 -24.96
C PHE A 71 10.10 -0.83 -24.64
N GLU A 72 9.48 -1.48 -25.62
CA GLU A 72 9.26 -2.92 -25.63
C GLU A 72 10.52 -3.62 -26.10
N TRP A 73 10.99 -4.59 -25.33
CA TRP A 73 12.17 -5.40 -25.62
C TRP A 73 11.79 -6.87 -25.68
N THR A 74 12.02 -7.50 -26.83
CA THR A 74 11.92 -8.96 -26.98
C THR A 74 13.32 -9.56 -27.12
N ARG A 75 13.62 -10.58 -26.32
CA ARG A 75 14.81 -11.43 -26.48
C ARG A 75 14.39 -12.84 -26.87
N THR A 76 14.92 -13.32 -27.98
CA THR A 76 14.69 -14.68 -28.49
C THR A 76 15.90 -15.54 -28.21
N PHE A 77 15.72 -16.62 -27.46
CA PHE A 77 16.74 -17.61 -27.11
C PHE A 77 16.57 -18.86 -27.95
N THR A 78 17.65 -19.38 -28.54
CA THR A 78 17.64 -20.61 -29.34
C THR A 78 18.73 -21.55 -28.85
N HIS A 79 18.36 -22.81 -28.57
CA HIS A 79 19.35 -23.83 -28.24
C HIS A 79 20.05 -24.32 -29.52
N ALA A 80 21.29 -23.85 -29.72
CA ALA A 80 22.13 -24.12 -30.89
C ALA A 80 23.11 -25.30 -30.68
N GLY A 81 23.03 -25.97 -29.53
CA GLY A 81 23.87 -27.11 -29.17
C GLY A 81 23.49 -28.42 -29.85
N THR A 82 24.30 -29.44 -29.58
CA THR A 82 24.08 -30.81 -30.08
C THR A 82 23.26 -31.66 -29.12
N ASP A 83 23.22 -31.30 -27.82
CA ASP A 83 22.51 -32.05 -26.78
C ASP A 83 21.00 -32.04 -27.03
N HIS A 84 20.33 -33.16 -26.75
CA HIS A 84 18.88 -33.28 -27.00
C HIS A 84 18.05 -32.35 -26.11
N VAL A 85 18.38 -32.28 -24.82
CA VAL A 85 17.72 -31.45 -23.81
C VAL A 85 18.77 -31.02 -22.79
N ARG A 86 18.73 -29.75 -22.34
CA ARG A 86 19.62 -29.27 -21.28
C ARG A 86 18.92 -28.29 -20.33
N PRO A 87 19.34 -28.22 -19.06
CA PRO A 87 18.92 -27.15 -18.17
C PRO A 87 19.46 -25.80 -18.65
N VAL A 88 18.65 -24.76 -18.52
CA VAL A 88 19.00 -23.39 -18.88
C VAL A 88 18.50 -22.40 -17.83
N ARG A 89 19.21 -21.27 -17.73
CA ARG A 89 18.81 -20.10 -16.96
C ARG A 89 18.90 -18.90 -17.86
N LEU A 90 17.77 -18.39 -18.29
CA LEU A 90 17.66 -17.29 -19.25
C LEU A 90 17.58 -15.96 -18.50
N THR A 91 18.32 -14.95 -18.94
CA THR A 91 18.27 -13.62 -18.35
C THR A 91 18.13 -12.50 -19.38
N MET A 92 17.44 -11.46 -18.96
CA MET A 92 17.29 -10.20 -19.68
C MET A 92 17.79 -9.09 -18.77
N ASP A 93 18.97 -8.56 -19.11
CA ASP A 93 19.72 -7.62 -18.30
C ASP A 93 19.81 -6.25 -18.98
N VAL A 94 19.58 -5.18 -18.23
CA VAL A 94 19.85 -3.78 -18.64
C VAL A 94 20.89 -3.20 -17.68
N ALA A 95 21.94 -2.60 -18.22
CA ALA A 95 22.92 -1.85 -17.45
C ALA A 95 22.66 -0.34 -17.61
N ALA A 96 22.25 0.31 -16.54
CA ALA A 96 22.22 1.77 -16.46
C ALA A 96 23.66 2.29 -16.29
N ALA A 97 24.05 3.28 -17.10
CA ALA A 97 25.41 3.82 -17.18
C ALA A 97 25.73 4.82 -16.05
N TYR A 98 25.27 4.52 -14.84
CA TYR A 98 25.49 5.33 -13.64
C TYR A 98 25.46 4.48 -12.37
N ALA A 99 26.16 4.97 -11.34
CA ALA A 99 25.97 4.50 -9.97
C ALA A 99 24.63 5.00 -9.43
N SER A 100 23.83 4.09 -8.86
CA SER A 100 22.51 4.44 -8.33
C SER A 100 22.61 5.38 -7.13
N ARG A 101 21.83 6.46 -7.14
CA ARG A 101 21.53 7.32 -5.98
C ARG A 101 20.33 6.83 -5.18
N TYR A 102 19.44 6.05 -5.82
CA TYR A 102 18.30 5.42 -5.18
C TYR A 102 17.88 4.18 -5.98
N GLY A 103 17.74 3.04 -5.32
CA GLY A 103 17.28 1.79 -5.93
C GLY A 103 15.93 1.33 -5.38
N LEU A 104 15.09 0.75 -6.24
CA LEU A 104 13.76 0.25 -5.86
C LEU A 104 13.45 -1.09 -6.53
N ILE A 105 12.92 -2.02 -5.75
CA ILE A 105 12.13 -3.17 -6.21
C ILE A 105 10.74 -2.99 -5.58
N PRO A 106 9.71 -2.62 -6.36
CA PRO A 106 8.39 -2.27 -5.82
C PRO A 106 7.85 -3.35 -4.86
N ALA A 107 7.36 -2.92 -3.70
CA ALA A 107 6.88 -3.74 -2.57
C ALA A 107 7.93 -4.62 -1.85
N VAL A 108 9.21 -4.60 -2.24
CA VAL A 108 10.25 -5.50 -1.72
C VAL A 108 11.43 -4.75 -1.12
N MET A 109 11.95 -3.75 -1.85
CA MET A 109 13.20 -3.08 -1.49
C MET A 109 13.18 -1.61 -1.83
N TYR A 110 13.38 -0.77 -0.82
CA TYR A 110 13.45 0.68 -0.92
C TYR A 110 14.83 1.11 -0.42
N ASP A 111 15.72 1.41 -1.36
CA ASP A 111 17.12 1.78 -1.12
C ASP A 111 17.88 0.84 -0.18
N GLY A 112 17.72 -0.47 -0.41
CA GLY A 112 18.36 -1.51 0.40
C GLY A 112 17.73 -1.73 1.77
N ASN A 113 16.55 -1.17 2.06
CA ASN A 113 15.80 -1.36 3.31
C ASN A 113 16.61 -1.05 4.57
N ALA A 114 17.54 -0.09 4.53
CA ALA A 114 18.47 0.14 5.65
C ALA A 114 17.79 0.61 6.95
N TRP A 115 16.58 1.18 6.87
CA TRP A 115 15.83 1.63 8.03
C TRP A 115 15.17 0.48 8.79
N GLY A 116 15.11 0.59 10.11
CA GLY A 116 14.40 -0.35 10.98
C GLY A 116 15.27 -1.49 11.52
N THR A 117 14.72 -2.26 12.44
CA THR A 117 15.42 -3.35 13.15
C THR A 117 15.01 -4.73 12.68
N GLY A 118 14.08 -4.81 11.73
CA GLY A 118 13.71 -6.07 11.09
C GLY A 118 14.88 -6.73 10.37
N LEU A 119 14.74 -8.03 10.16
CA LEU A 119 15.69 -8.87 9.42
C LEU A 119 15.11 -9.26 8.06
N GLU A 120 14.18 -8.49 7.50
CA GLU A 120 13.84 -8.60 6.09
C GLU A 120 15.06 -8.37 5.20
N PRO A 121 15.03 -8.73 3.91
CA PRO A 121 16.19 -8.56 3.04
C PRO A 121 16.76 -7.14 3.10
N LYS A 122 17.98 -7.02 3.66
CA LYS A 122 18.75 -5.79 3.76
C LYS A 122 19.85 -5.74 2.69
N GLY A 123 20.03 -4.57 2.10
CA GLY A 123 20.93 -4.34 0.97
C GLY A 123 20.51 -5.09 -0.29
N PHE A 124 21.17 -4.79 -1.42
CA PHE A 124 20.93 -5.47 -2.70
C PHE A 124 21.72 -6.78 -2.86
N VAL A 125 22.69 -7.02 -1.97
CA VAL A 125 23.61 -8.16 -2.00
C VAL A 125 23.67 -8.80 -0.61
N LYS A 126 23.58 -10.13 -0.57
CA LYS A 126 23.83 -10.93 0.64
C LYS A 126 24.97 -11.92 0.38
N ASP A 127 25.98 -11.89 1.24
CA ASP A 127 27.13 -12.80 1.20
C ASP A 127 27.82 -12.84 -0.19
N GLY A 128 27.95 -11.66 -0.82
CA GLY A 128 28.55 -11.50 -2.15
C GLY A 128 27.66 -11.93 -3.32
N ARG A 129 26.41 -12.30 -3.08
CA ARG A 129 25.43 -12.67 -4.11
C ARG A 129 24.27 -11.66 -4.16
N PRO A 130 23.89 -11.16 -5.34
CA PRO A 130 22.71 -10.32 -5.47
C PRO A 130 21.46 -11.04 -4.96
N TRP A 131 20.57 -10.29 -4.31
CA TRP A 131 19.23 -10.80 -4.07
C TRP A 131 18.50 -10.96 -5.39
N THR A 132 17.86 -12.12 -5.56
CA THR A 132 16.87 -12.35 -6.61
C THR A 132 15.54 -12.67 -5.94
N PHE A 133 14.47 -11.99 -6.35
CA PHE A 133 13.11 -12.16 -5.83
C PHE A 133 12.18 -12.71 -6.91
N ALA A 134 11.31 -13.65 -6.53
CA ALA A 134 10.25 -14.16 -7.40
C ALA A 134 9.33 -13.05 -7.91
N SER A 135 8.74 -13.26 -9.08
CA SER A 135 7.89 -12.25 -9.73
C SER A 135 6.77 -11.81 -8.81
N HIS A 136 6.11 -12.77 -8.15
CA HIS A 136 4.99 -12.58 -7.24
C HIS A 136 5.31 -11.79 -5.98
N ARG A 137 6.57 -11.46 -5.68
CA ARG A 137 6.92 -10.58 -4.56
C ARG A 137 6.85 -9.10 -4.90
N SER A 138 6.98 -8.75 -6.18
CA SER A 138 6.96 -7.36 -6.61
C SER A 138 5.59 -6.98 -7.16
N SER A 139 5.12 -5.78 -6.83
CA SER A 139 3.83 -5.27 -7.27
C SER A 139 3.75 -5.02 -8.77
N ILE A 140 4.89 -4.94 -9.45
CA ILE A 140 5.01 -4.92 -10.90
C ILE A 140 5.86 -6.12 -11.30
N ALA A 141 5.40 -6.92 -12.27
CA ALA A 141 5.97 -8.23 -12.59
C ALA A 141 7.49 -8.19 -12.86
N GLY A 142 8.28 -8.59 -11.86
CA GLY A 142 9.74 -8.60 -11.93
C GLY A 142 10.38 -7.21 -12.02
N ALA A 143 9.73 -6.16 -11.50
CA ALA A 143 10.22 -4.81 -11.69
C ALA A 143 11.48 -4.48 -10.88
N THR A 144 12.35 -3.68 -11.50
CA THR A 144 13.51 -3.05 -10.85
C THR A 144 13.62 -1.61 -11.32
N TYR A 145 14.14 -0.75 -10.46
CA TYR A 145 14.28 0.67 -10.71
C TYR A 145 15.57 1.21 -10.08
N SER A 146 16.21 2.15 -10.77
CA SER A 146 17.32 2.92 -10.24
C SER A 146 17.28 4.34 -10.80
N GLU A 147 17.84 5.29 -10.07
CA GLU A 147 18.07 6.64 -10.57
C GLU A 147 19.46 7.18 -10.21
N SER A 148 19.93 8.09 -11.04
CA SER A 148 21.05 9.00 -10.79
C SER A 148 20.53 10.41 -10.51
N GLU A 149 21.41 11.41 -10.51
CA GLU A 149 20.99 12.82 -10.44
C GLU A 149 20.25 13.30 -11.70
N ALA A 150 20.43 12.65 -12.84
CA ALA A 150 19.92 13.12 -14.13
C ALA A 150 18.95 12.14 -14.81
N TRP A 151 19.13 10.84 -14.60
CA TRP A 151 18.43 9.79 -15.34
C TRP A 151 17.95 8.67 -14.43
N ALA A 152 16.80 8.11 -14.79
CA ALA A 152 16.20 6.95 -14.17
C ALA A 152 15.98 5.84 -15.20
N VAL A 153 16.13 4.60 -14.75
CA VAL A 153 15.93 3.38 -15.54
C VAL A 153 15.04 2.42 -14.76
N GLY A 154 13.98 1.97 -15.41
CA GLY A 154 13.10 0.89 -14.95
C GLY A 154 13.12 -0.29 -15.91
N LEU A 155 13.04 -1.50 -15.38
CA LEU A 155 12.91 -2.74 -16.15
C LEU A 155 11.83 -3.61 -15.51
N PHE A 156 10.87 -4.11 -16.30
CA PHE A 156 9.86 -5.07 -15.83
C PHE A 156 9.41 -6.02 -16.96
N SER A 157 8.82 -7.15 -16.59
CA SER A 157 8.44 -8.21 -17.52
C SER A 157 6.97 -8.18 -17.91
N ALA A 158 6.63 -8.75 -19.08
CA ALA A 158 5.24 -9.05 -19.42
C ALA A 158 4.64 -10.09 -18.48
N PRO A 159 3.55 -9.76 -17.74
CA PRO A 159 2.92 -10.73 -16.86
C PRO A 159 2.28 -11.86 -17.66
N GLY A 160 2.23 -13.06 -17.08
CA GLY A 160 1.55 -14.22 -17.66
C GLY A 160 2.20 -14.86 -18.90
N GLN A 161 3.35 -14.36 -19.38
CA GLN A 161 4.01 -14.93 -20.57
C GLN A 161 4.70 -16.27 -20.32
N VAL A 162 5.07 -16.56 -19.06
CA VAL A 162 5.72 -17.81 -18.63
C VAL A 162 5.22 -18.20 -17.25
N LEU A 163 5.23 -19.51 -16.96
CA LEU A 163 4.91 -20.02 -15.62
C LEU A 163 5.90 -19.47 -14.58
N GLY A 164 5.38 -19.01 -13.44
CA GLY A 164 6.15 -18.35 -12.37
C GLY A 164 6.57 -16.89 -12.68
N GLY A 165 6.42 -16.41 -13.92
CA GLY A 165 6.89 -15.09 -14.31
C GLY A 165 8.42 -14.94 -14.22
N PHE A 166 8.90 -13.70 -14.33
CA PHE A 166 10.32 -13.38 -14.18
C PHE A 166 10.65 -12.98 -12.75
N SER A 167 11.62 -13.68 -12.17
CA SER A 167 12.28 -13.15 -10.99
C SER A 167 13.10 -11.91 -11.34
N CYS A 168 13.37 -11.07 -10.35
CA CYS A 168 14.08 -9.82 -10.53
C CYS A 168 15.23 -9.66 -9.55
N SER A 169 16.27 -8.95 -10.00
CA SER A 169 17.43 -8.58 -9.19
C SER A 169 17.92 -7.20 -9.62
N LEU A 170 18.29 -6.38 -8.64
CA LEU A 170 18.91 -5.08 -8.86
C LEU A 170 20.28 -5.09 -8.21
N GLU A 171 21.32 -4.73 -8.97
CA GLU A 171 22.71 -4.77 -8.51
C GLU A 171 23.37 -3.40 -8.78
N PRO A 172 23.34 -2.48 -7.80
CA PRO A 172 24.10 -1.23 -7.87
C PRO A 172 25.61 -1.51 -7.77
N LEU A 173 26.37 -1.06 -8.77
CA LEU A 173 27.84 -1.13 -8.82
C LEU A 173 28.43 0.29 -8.80
N ALA A 174 29.76 0.38 -8.76
CA ALA A 174 30.48 1.65 -8.60
C ALA A 174 30.31 2.62 -9.78
N ASP A 175 30.13 2.11 -11.01
CA ASP A 175 30.05 2.89 -12.25
C ASP A 175 28.76 2.65 -13.05
N ARG A 176 27.97 1.66 -12.64
CA ARG A 176 26.75 1.23 -13.34
C ARG A 176 25.77 0.57 -12.38
N THR A 177 24.53 0.42 -12.81
CA THR A 177 23.51 -0.34 -12.07
C THR A 177 22.91 -1.41 -12.98
N VAL A 178 22.96 -2.67 -12.57
CA VAL A 178 22.46 -3.79 -13.39
C VAL A 178 21.06 -4.17 -12.93
N HIS A 179 20.11 -4.09 -13.85
CA HIS A 179 18.75 -4.56 -13.72
C HIS A 179 18.64 -5.91 -14.40
N ARG A 180 18.07 -6.91 -13.72
CA ARG A 180 18.03 -8.28 -14.25
C ARG A 180 16.66 -8.90 -14.05
N LEU A 181 16.14 -9.47 -15.14
CA LEU A 181 15.04 -10.42 -15.13
C LEU A 181 15.61 -11.84 -15.31
N VAL A 182 15.10 -12.81 -14.55
CA VAL A 182 15.56 -14.21 -14.56
C VAL A 182 14.41 -15.18 -14.76
N TRP A 183 14.61 -16.18 -15.63
CA TRP A 183 13.71 -17.31 -15.80
C TRP A 183 14.53 -18.62 -15.94
N PRO A 184 14.17 -19.75 -15.29
CA PRO A 184 12.97 -19.99 -14.47
C PRO A 184 12.93 -19.15 -13.20
N GLU A 185 11.77 -19.08 -12.56
CA GLU A 185 11.60 -18.36 -11.30
C GLU A 185 12.63 -18.84 -10.25
N GLU A 186 13.28 -17.89 -9.59
CA GLU A 186 14.26 -18.14 -8.53
C GLU A 186 14.11 -17.12 -7.37
N GLU A 187 14.48 -17.55 -6.17
CA GLU A 187 14.65 -16.71 -4.97
C GLU A 187 15.97 -17.07 -4.31
N THR A 188 16.94 -16.16 -4.37
CA THR A 188 18.33 -16.45 -3.97
C THR A 188 18.99 -15.21 -3.36
N PRO A 189 19.98 -15.35 -2.46
CA PRO A 189 20.54 -16.60 -1.93
C PRO A 189 19.64 -17.36 -0.95
N LEU A 190 18.53 -16.77 -0.50
CA LEU A 190 17.56 -17.37 0.41
C LEU A 190 16.14 -16.95 0.03
N VAL A 191 15.13 -17.71 0.46
CA VAL A 191 13.71 -17.31 0.40
C VAL A 191 13.36 -16.58 1.69
N TYR A 192 12.85 -15.36 1.63
CA TYR A 192 12.30 -14.69 2.81
C TYR A 192 10.93 -15.29 3.14
N ALA A 193 10.92 -16.23 4.09
CA ALA A 193 9.85 -17.21 4.24
C ALA A 193 8.89 -16.89 5.38
N ASN A 194 9.28 -16.08 6.36
CA ASN A 194 8.43 -15.60 7.45
C ASN A 194 9.09 -14.34 8.05
N ARG A 195 8.42 -13.69 9.01
CA ARG A 195 8.95 -12.51 9.69
C ARG A 195 10.32 -12.83 10.26
N ASP A 196 11.32 -12.14 9.73
CA ASP A 196 12.73 -12.25 10.12
C ASP A 196 13.32 -13.66 9.96
N ALA A 197 12.71 -14.49 9.11
CA ALA A 197 13.10 -15.87 8.93
C ALA A 197 13.20 -16.25 7.45
N TYR A 198 14.20 -17.07 7.16
CA TYR A 198 14.59 -17.45 5.82
C TYR A 198 14.52 -18.96 5.65
N ALA A 199 14.13 -19.39 4.44
CA ALA A 199 14.23 -20.77 4.00
C ALA A 199 15.35 -20.91 2.95
N GLU A 200 15.62 -22.16 2.55
CA GLU A 200 16.58 -22.46 1.49
C GLU A 200 16.23 -21.76 0.18
N ALA A 201 17.25 -21.48 -0.63
CA ALA A 201 17.09 -20.86 -1.93
C ALA A 201 16.13 -21.67 -2.82
N TYR A 202 15.27 -20.98 -3.55
CA TYR A 202 14.40 -21.60 -4.53
C TYR A 202 14.94 -21.36 -5.94
N ARG A 203 14.92 -22.39 -6.79
CA ARG A 203 15.20 -22.29 -8.22
C ARG A 203 14.28 -23.26 -8.95
N GLY A 204 13.49 -22.75 -9.89
CA GLY A 204 12.70 -23.59 -10.79
C GLY A 204 13.59 -24.37 -11.76
N ASP A 205 13.00 -25.37 -12.42
CA ASP A 205 13.66 -26.11 -13.51
C ASP A 205 13.14 -25.61 -14.85
N LEU A 206 14.06 -25.27 -15.75
CA LEU A 206 13.77 -24.95 -17.13
C LEU A 206 14.74 -25.70 -18.00
N ARG A 207 14.19 -26.41 -18.98
CA ARG A 207 14.98 -27.16 -19.95
C ARG A 207 14.62 -26.76 -21.36
N MET A 208 15.63 -26.69 -22.21
CA MET A 208 15.45 -26.44 -23.64
C MET A 208 15.86 -27.66 -24.44
N SER A 209 14.96 -28.10 -25.33
CA SER A 209 15.24 -29.11 -26.35
C SER A 209 16.12 -28.54 -27.46
N ARG A 210 16.86 -29.39 -28.17
CA ARG A 210 17.68 -29.00 -29.33
C ARG A 210 16.85 -28.23 -30.35
N GLY A 211 17.33 -27.06 -30.78
CA GLY A 211 16.63 -26.19 -31.74
C GLY A 211 15.39 -25.47 -31.18
N GLN A 212 14.99 -25.74 -29.93
CA GLN A 212 13.89 -25.01 -29.31
C GLN A 212 14.23 -23.53 -29.23
N THR A 213 13.22 -22.72 -29.54
CA THR A 213 13.30 -21.26 -29.47
C THR A 213 12.27 -20.75 -28.48
N ILE A 214 12.66 -19.81 -27.63
CA ILE A 214 11.80 -19.15 -26.65
C ILE A 214 11.97 -17.64 -26.80
N ALA A 215 10.87 -16.93 -27.07
CA ALA A 215 10.86 -15.47 -27.12
C ALA A 215 10.25 -14.91 -25.84
N LEU A 216 10.96 -14.00 -25.19
CA LEU A 216 10.58 -13.40 -23.92
C LEU A 216 10.51 -11.88 -24.06
N LYS A 217 9.52 -11.27 -23.42
CA LYS A 217 9.22 -9.84 -23.49
C LYS A 217 9.44 -9.13 -22.16
N ALA A 218 10.09 -7.99 -22.21
CA ALA A 218 10.25 -7.04 -21.13
C ALA A 218 9.99 -5.61 -21.63
N TRP A 219 9.89 -4.68 -20.70
CA TRP A 219 9.87 -3.26 -21.00
C TRP A 219 10.96 -2.51 -20.25
N VAL A 220 11.55 -1.54 -20.95
CA VAL A 220 12.55 -0.63 -20.42
C VAL A 220 11.95 0.77 -20.40
N VAL A 221 11.99 1.41 -19.24
CA VAL A 221 11.55 2.80 -19.06
C VAL A 221 12.79 3.62 -18.75
N VAL A 222 13.06 4.65 -19.55
CA VAL A 222 14.19 5.54 -19.38
C VAL A 222 13.68 6.97 -19.42
N GLY A 223 13.90 7.71 -18.34
CA GLY A 223 13.40 9.07 -18.21
C GLY A 223 14.34 9.96 -17.40
N PRO A 224 14.27 11.29 -17.57
CA PRO A 224 15.06 12.20 -16.76
C PRO A 224 14.53 12.26 -15.33
N VAL A 225 15.42 12.54 -14.38
CA VAL A 225 15.08 12.79 -12.98
C VAL A 225 14.89 14.29 -12.81
N GLY A 226 13.63 14.73 -12.77
CA GLY A 226 13.29 16.14 -12.50
C GLY A 226 13.35 16.48 -11.01
N THR A 227 12.83 15.58 -10.19
CA THR A 227 12.89 15.63 -8.73
C THR A 227 13.50 14.31 -8.25
N PRO A 228 14.53 14.32 -7.37
CA PRO A 228 15.06 13.10 -6.78
C PRO A 228 13.94 12.27 -6.16
N ARG A 229 13.98 10.95 -6.36
CA ARG A 229 13.01 9.99 -5.83
C ARG A 229 11.60 10.16 -6.39
N HIS A 230 11.48 10.71 -7.60
CA HIS A 230 10.22 10.76 -8.33
C HIS A 230 10.34 10.10 -9.72
N GLY A 231 11.54 9.70 -10.15
CA GLY A 231 11.72 9.13 -11.48
C GLY A 231 10.98 7.80 -11.68
N TRP A 232 10.63 7.09 -10.60
CA TRP A 232 9.84 5.85 -10.68
C TRP A 232 8.38 6.09 -11.06
N HIS A 233 7.88 7.33 -11.04
CA HIS A 233 6.52 7.67 -11.49
C HIS A 233 6.29 7.15 -12.91
N ALA A 234 7.28 7.33 -13.80
CA ALA A 234 7.19 6.82 -15.17
C ALA A 234 7.12 5.29 -15.25
N LEU A 235 7.81 4.57 -14.34
CA LEU A 235 7.76 3.10 -14.28
C LEU A 235 6.37 2.62 -13.84
N VAL A 236 5.84 3.18 -12.75
CA VAL A 236 4.54 2.74 -12.21
C VAL A 236 3.38 3.13 -13.13
N ASP A 237 3.44 4.30 -13.77
CA ASP A 237 2.47 4.73 -14.80
C ASP A 237 2.51 3.80 -16.01
N ALA A 238 3.70 3.46 -16.51
CA ALA A 238 3.86 2.55 -17.64
C ALA A 238 3.33 1.14 -17.33
N ALA A 239 3.68 0.61 -16.14
CA ALA A 239 3.22 -0.70 -15.70
C ALA A 239 1.70 -0.75 -15.51
N TRP A 240 1.10 0.29 -14.94
CA TRP A 240 -0.35 0.39 -14.81
C TRP A 240 -1.03 0.51 -16.18
N ALA A 241 -0.57 1.41 -17.04
CA ALA A 241 -1.19 1.64 -18.35
C ALA A 241 -1.22 0.39 -19.24
N LEU A 242 -0.20 -0.47 -19.15
CA LEU A 242 -0.14 -1.74 -19.89
C LEU A 242 -1.12 -2.79 -19.38
N ASN A 243 -1.42 -2.79 -18.08
CA ASN A 243 -2.17 -3.86 -17.43
C ASN A 243 -3.54 -3.44 -16.92
N ARG A 244 -3.86 -2.13 -16.98
CA ARG A 244 -5.12 -1.60 -16.50
C ARG A 244 -6.29 -2.31 -17.16
N ARG A 245 -7.24 -2.71 -16.35
CA ARG A 245 -8.48 -3.35 -16.78
C ARG A 245 -9.59 -3.02 -15.81
N GLU A 246 -10.81 -3.12 -16.31
CA GLU A 246 -11.98 -3.04 -15.46
C GLU A 246 -12.00 -4.25 -14.52
N VAL A 247 -12.25 -3.97 -13.24
CA VAL A 247 -12.46 -4.98 -12.21
C VAL A 247 -13.69 -4.62 -11.42
N LYS A 248 -14.38 -5.66 -10.98
CA LYS A 248 -15.69 -5.56 -10.33
C LYS A 248 -15.61 -6.23 -8.96
N PRO A 249 -16.18 -5.63 -7.91
CA PRO A 249 -16.27 -6.30 -6.61
C PRO A 249 -17.09 -7.59 -6.68
N ARG A 250 -16.91 -8.47 -5.70
CA ARG A 250 -17.63 -9.76 -5.61
C ARG A 250 -19.10 -9.58 -5.20
N PHE A 251 -19.39 -8.52 -4.47
CA PHE A 251 -20.69 -8.20 -3.87
C PHE A 251 -21.07 -6.76 -4.19
N GLU A 252 -22.36 -6.46 -4.20
CA GLU A 252 -22.84 -5.07 -4.31
C GLU A 252 -22.52 -4.29 -3.01
N PRO A 253 -22.39 -2.95 -3.06
CA PRO A 253 -22.03 -2.17 -1.89
C PRO A 253 -23.03 -2.30 -0.73
N GLU A 254 -24.32 -2.49 -1.00
CA GLU A 254 -25.34 -2.75 0.02
C GLU A 254 -25.11 -4.10 0.72
N GLU A 255 -24.73 -5.12 -0.03
CA GLU A 255 -24.39 -6.44 0.53
C GLU A 255 -23.07 -6.39 1.31
N LEU A 256 -22.07 -5.64 0.82
CA LEU A 256 -20.82 -5.40 1.55
C LEU A 256 -21.06 -4.67 2.87
N TRP A 257 -22.01 -3.73 2.91
CA TRP A 257 -22.45 -3.07 4.14
C TRP A 257 -23.05 -4.08 5.13
N GLU A 258 -24.01 -4.89 4.67
CA GLU A 258 -24.67 -5.91 5.49
C GLU A 258 -23.66 -6.92 6.05
N LEU A 259 -22.80 -7.48 5.21
CA LEU A 259 -21.73 -8.41 5.58
C LEU A 259 -20.84 -7.82 6.68
N GLY A 260 -20.42 -6.55 6.53
CA GLY A 260 -19.57 -5.88 7.49
C GLY A 260 -20.26 -5.64 8.85
N VAL A 261 -21.50 -5.14 8.83
CA VAL A 261 -22.29 -4.86 10.04
C VAL A 261 -22.60 -6.14 10.79
N GLN A 262 -23.02 -7.21 10.11
CA GLN A 262 -23.32 -8.49 10.75
C GLN A 262 -22.05 -9.15 11.32
N PHE A 263 -20.93 -9.13 10.60
CA PHE A 263 -19.68 -9.68 11.14
C PHE A 263 -19.27 -8.95 12.44
N ALA A 264 -19.31 -7.62 12.43
CA ALA A 264 -19.00 -6.82 13.61
C ALA A 264 -20.02 -7.04 14.76
N GLY A 265 -21.30 -7.06 14.44
CA GLY A 265 -22.38 -7.19 15.41
C GLY A 265 -22.50 -8.58 16.03
N ASP A 266 -22.30 -9.63 15.25
CA ASP A 266 -22.68 -10.99 15.66
C ASP A 266 -21.46 -11.85 15.99
N SER A 267 -20.34 -11.64 15.30
CA SER A 267 -19.12 -12.43 15.52
C SER A 267 -18.10 -11.72 16.41
N LEU A 268 -17.96 -10.40 16.27
CA LEU A 268 -16.94 -9.64 16.99
C LEU A 268 -17.45 -8.99 18.26
N TRP A 269 -18.75 -8.74 18.41
CA TRP A 269 -19.29 -8.12 19.62
C TRP A 269 -18.94 -8.91 20.87
N ALA A 270 -18.46 -8.23 21.90
CA ALA A 270 -18.02 -8.82 23.14
C ALA A 270 -18.53 -8.01 24.34
N GLU A 271 -19.01 -8.74 25.35
CA GLU A 271 -19.41 -8.22 26.65
C GLU A 271 -18.72 -9.04 27.74
N GLU A 272 -17.69 -8.49 28.37
CA GLU A 272 -17.01 -9.17 29.47
C GLU A 272 -16.33 -8.18 30.42
N LYS A 273 -16.29 -8.48 31.72
CA LYS A 273 -15.52 -7.71 32.72
C LYS A 273 -15.72 -6.17 32.62
N GLY A 274 -16.94 -5.73 32.30
CA GLY A 274 -17.28 -4.31 32.12
C GLY A 274 -16.90 -3.68 30.78
N PHE A 275 -16.30 -4.45 29.86
CA PHE A 275 -16.10 -4.08 28.47
C PHE A 275 -17.37 -4.35 27.64
N ASN A 276 -17.69 -3.45 26.73
CA ASN A 276 -18.65 -3.61 25.64
C ASN A 276 -17.98 -3.07 24.38
N GLY A 277 -17.84 -3.88 23.35
CA GLY A 277 -17.16 -3.46 22.13
C GLY A 277 -16.89 -4.64 21.21
N PHE A 278 -15.84 -4.55 20.42
CA PHE A 278 -15.53 -5.52 19.38
C PHE A 278 -14.19 -6.20 19.62
N SER A 279 -14.16 -7.52 19.57
CA SER A 279 -12.94 -8.31 19.46
C SER A 279 -12.18 -7.91 18.19
N ILE A 280 -10.85 -7.86 18.28
CA ILE A 280 -9.93 -7.60 17.18
C ILE A 280 -10.08 -8.63 16.04
N GLY A 281 -10.60 -9.81 16.34
CA GLY A 281 -10.84 -10.84 15.34
C GLY A 281 -11.08 -12.23 15.93
N LEU A 282 -11.15 -13.20 15.03
CA LEU A 282 -11.37 -14.60 15.32
C LEU A 282 -10.14 -15.45 14.94
N ARG A 283 -9.90 -16.51 15.72
CA ARG A 283 -8.93 -17.57 15.44
C ARG A 283 -9.66 -18.91 15.44
N TRP A 284 -9.14 -19.87 14.67
CA TRP A 284 -9.66 -21.23 14.71
C TRP A 284 -9.21 -21.93 15.99
N ASP A 285 -10.15 -22.45 16.76
CA ASP A 285 -9.90 -23.34 17.88
C ASP A 285 -9.99 -24.81 17.43
N PRO A 286 -8.89 -25.58 17.46
CA PRO A 286 -8.90 -27.00 17.09
C PRO A 286 -9.76 -27.87 18.01
N GLN A 287 -9.94 -27.49 19.29
CA GLN A 287 -10.72 -28.24 20.28
C GLN A 287 -12.22 -28.04 20.06
N GLU A 288 -12.63 -26.79 19.84
CA GLU A 288 -14.03 -26.47 19.56
C GLU A 288 -14.42 -26.72 18.09
N GLN A 289 -13.43 -26.95 17.21
CA GLN A 289 -13.61 -27.02 15.76
C GLN A 289 -14.40 -25.82 15.22
N GLY A 290 -14.08 -24.63 15.73
CA GLY A 290 -14.85 -23.41 15.48
C GLY A 290 -14.00 -22.15 15.49
N TRP A 291 -14.59 -21.05 15.02
CA TRP A 291 -13.98 -19.72 15.09
C TRP A 291 -14.37 -19.05 16.40
N VAL A 292 -13.37 -18.77 17.23
CA VAL A 292 -13.54 -18.12 18.53
C VAL A 292 -12.88 -16.76 18.52
N GLN A 293 -13.41 -15.83 19.33
CA GLN A 293 -12.75 -14.56 19.57
C GLN A 293 -11.34 -14.81 20.14
N ARG A 294 -10.38 -13.98 19.73
CA ARG A 294 -9.00 -14.06 20.23
C ARG A 294 -8.97 -14.01 21.76
N GLN A 295 -8.04 -14.72 22.39
CA GLN A 295 -7.99 -14.85 23.86
C GLN A 295 -7.02 -13.88 24.56
N SER A 296 -6.14 -13.21 23.81
CA SER A 296 -5.22 -12.16 24.26
C SER A 296 -5.13 -11.07 23.20
N TRP A 297 -4.70 -9.86 23.58
CA TRP A 297 -4.69 -8.70 22.67
C TRP A 297 -6.04 -8.54 21.95
N LYS A 298 -7.12 -8.59 22.72
CA LYS A 298 -8.49 -8.73 22.24
C LYS A 298 -9.09 -7.43 21.76
N TYR A 299 -8.80 -6.32 22.44
CA TYR A 299 -9.58 -5.10 22.32
C TYR A 299 -8.66 -3.91 22.08
N GLU A 300 -8.71 -3.38 20.87
CA GLU A 300 -7.91 -2.25 20.45
C GLU A 300 -8.80 -1.14 19.87
N ILE A 301 -8.53 0.10 20.30
CA ILE A 301 -9.37 1.26 19.99
C ILE A 301 -9.35 1.62 18.48
N GLY A 302 -8.16 1.52 17.87
CA GLY A 302 -7.84 1.83 16.48
C GLY A 302 -7.07 0.68 15.81
N TRP A 303 -6.03 1.01 15.03
CA TRP A 303 -5.19 0.09 14.23
C TRP A 303 -5.89 -1.20 13.74
N ALA A 304 -5.65 -2.37 14.32
CA ALA A 304 -6.23 -3.62 13.85
C ALA A 304 -7.61 -3.93 14.50
N GLY A 305 -7.86 -3.43 15.71
CA GLY A 305 -9.14 -3.63 16.42
C GLY A 305 -10.29 -2.75 15.96
N GLN A 306 -10.00 -1.52 15.51
CA GLN A 306 -10.95 -0.59 14.90
C GLN A 306 -12.25 -0.38 15.69
N ASN A 307 -12.21 -0.48 17.03
CA ASN A 307 -13.41 -0.43 17.87
C ASN A 307 -14.23 0.84 17.65
N VAL A 308 -13.58 2.01 17.55
CA VAL A 308 -14.28 3.29 17.34
C VAL A 308 -14.86 3.37 15.92
N SER A 309 -14.15 2.91 14.89
CA SER A 309 -14.64 2.92 13.49
C SER A 309 -15.83 1.95 13.31
N LEU A 310 -15.78 0.78 13.93
CA LEU A 310 -16.92 -0.16 13.95
C LEU A 310 -18.11 0.41 14.71
N ALA A 311 -17.90 1.08 15.85
CA ALA A 311 -18.99 1.73 16.58
C ALA A 311 -19.65 2.85 15.76
N ASN A 312 -18.86 3.66 15.05
CA ASN A 312 -19.39 4.64 14.11
C ASN A 312 -20.19 3.98 12.99
N SER A 313 -19.75 2.84 12.49
CA SER A 313 -20.47 2.07 11.48
C SER A 313 -21.81 1.56 12.01
N MET A 314 -21.90 1.16 13.29
CA MET A 314 -23.17 0.79 13.92
C MET A 314 -24.13 1.96 14.07
N LEU A 315 -23.63 3.17 14.40
CA LEU A 315 -24.45 4.38 14.41
C LEU A 315 -24.96 4.72 13.00
N ALA A 316 -24.09 4.64 11.99
CA ALA A 316 -24.46 4.85 10.61
C ALA A 316 -25.48 3.80 10.13
N ASP A 317 -25.34 2.55 10.55
CA ASP A 317 -26.28 1.48 10.24
C ASP A 317 -27.67 1.79 10.80
N TYR A 318 -27.77 2.22 12.06
CA TYR A 318 -29.05 2.67 12.63
C TYR A 318 -29.69 3.81 11.81
N LEU A 319 -28.88 4.72 11.24
CA LEU A 319 -29.43 5.77 10.38
C LEU A 319 -30.04 5.22 9.08
N LEU A 320 -29.51 4.12 8.55
CA LEU A 320 -29.98 3.44 7.34
C LEU A 320 -31.13 2.47 7.62
N SER A 321 -30.95 1.54 8.56
CA SER A 321 -31.84 0.41 8.83
C SER A 321 -32.92 0.71 9.88
N LYS A 322 -32.68 1.70 10.76
CA LYS A 322 -33.47 1.95 11.99
C LYS A 322 -33.42 0.84 13.03
N GLU A 323 -32.47 -0.09 12.92
CA GLU A 323 -32.27 -1.16 13.89
C GLU A 323 -31.70 -0.65 15.22
N LYS A 324 -32.48 -0.80 16.30
CA LYS A 324 -32.10 -0.29 17.62
C LYS A 324 -30.87 -0.99 18.22
N THR A 325 -30.63 -2.24 17.83
CA THR A 325 -29.46 -3.02 18.27
C THR A 325 -28.16 -2.38 17.79
N SER A 326 -28.11 -1.89 16.55
CA SER A 326 -26.97 -1.15 16.01
C SER A 326 -26.72 0.14 16.81
N LEU A 327 -27.78 0.90 17.10
CA LEU A 327 -27.67 2.09 17.95
C LEU A 327 -27.10 1.77 19.33
N ASP A 328 -27.64 0.74 19.99
CA ASP A 328 -27.21 0.32 21.34
C ASP A 328 -25.75 -0.10 21.35
N LYS A 329 -25.34 -1.00 20.45
CA LYS A 329 -23.95 -1.47 20.35
C LYS A 329 -22.98 -0.33 20.06
N GLY A 330 -23.31 0.55 19.12
CA GLY A 330 -22.50 1.71 18.77
C GLY A 330 -22.26 2.63 19.97
N LEU A 331 -23.33 3.05 20.66
CA LEU A 331 -23.23 3.92 21.83
C LEU A 331 -22.53 3.24 23.01
N ARG A 332 -22.84 1.97 23.28
CA ARG A 332 -22.21 1.20 24.39
C ARG A 332 -20.72 1.04 24.19
N CYS A 333 -20.26 0.77 22.96
CA CYS A 333 -18.84 0.70 22.65
C CYS A 333 -18.15 2.05 22.93
N LEU A 334 -18.64 3.12 22.31
CA LEU A 334 -18.08 4.47 22.44
C LEU A 334 -18.06 4.95 23.90
N ASP A 335 -19.17 4.73 24.63
CA ASP A 335 -19.30 5.12 26.03
C ASP A 335 -18.38 4.28 26.93
N THR A 336 -18.16 2.99 26.64
CA THR A 336 -17.24 2.11 27.40
C THR A 336 -15.80 2.61 27.27
N TRP A 337 -15.32 2.81 26.05
CA TRP A 337 -13.97 3.33 25.81
C TRP A 337 -13.79 4.72 26.45
N LEU A 338 -14.77 5.61 26.29
CA LEU A 338 -14.70 6.96 26.84
C LEU A 338 -14.60 6.98 28.37
N ARG A 339 -15.41 6.15 29.05
CA ARG A 339 -15.46 6.12 30.52
C ARG A 339 -14.22 5.48 31.14
N ASN A 340 -13.70 4.43 30.51
CA ASN A 340 -12.74 3.54 31.15
C ASN A 340 -11.31 3.68 30.61
N ALA A 341 -11.14 4.04 29.34
CA ALA A 341 -9.82 4.09 28.68
C ALA A 341 -9.25 5.51 28.53
N ARG A 342 -10.07 6.56 28.70
CA ARG A 342 -9.60 7.95 28.62
C ARG A 342 -8.68 8.30 29.79
N LEU A 343 -7.54 8.91 29.49
CA LEU A 343 -6.52 9.34 30.44
C LEU A 343 -6.65 10.84 30.77
N LYS A 344 -6.16 11.24 31.96
CA LYS A 344 -6.26 12.62 32.47
C LYS A 344 -5.56 13.66 31.59
N ASN A 345 -4.55 13.25 30.83
CA ASN A 345 -3.78 14.10 29.91
C ASN A 345 -4.42 14.21 28.52
N GLY A 346 -5.59 13.61 28.28
CA GLY A 346 -6.30 13.65 27.01
C GLY A 346 -6.07 12.44 26.11
N LEU A 347 -5.07 11.59 26.40
CA LEU A 347 -4.83 10.35 25.68
C LEU A 347 -5.91 9.29 25.93
N PHE A 348 -5.89 8.24 25.12
CA PHE A 348 -6.60 6.99 25.37
C PHE A 348 -5.61 5.86 25.64
N ARG A 349 -6.03 4.88 26.44
CA ARG A 349 -5.43 3.55 26.40
C ARG A 349 -5.77 2.89 25.07
N CYS A 350 -4.77 2.44 24.33
CA CYS A 350 -4.91 1.86 23.00
C CYS A 350 -5.48 0.45 23.07
N HIS A 351 -5.12 -0.32 24.11
CA HIS A 351 -5.64 -1.64 24.38
C HIS A 351 -6.45 -1.69 25.67
N TYR A 352 -7.67 -2.23 25.59
CA TYR A 352 -8.54 -2.39 26.75
C TYR A 352 -8.10 -3.58 27.63
N ASP A 353 -7.36 -4.52 27.06
CA ASP A 353 -6.82 -5.71 27.73
C ASP A 353 -6.08 -5.40 29.04
N TYR A 354 -5.35 -4.28 29.10
CA TYR A 354 -4.67 -3.81 30.31
C TYR A 354 -5.65 -3.46 31.45
N LEU A 355 -6.86 -2.99 31.13
CA LEU A 355 -7.89 -2.62 32.12
C LEU A 355 -8.60 -3.83 32.72
N ILE A 356 -8.65 -4.94 31.99
CA ILE A 356 -9.34 -6.17 32.40
C ILE A 356 -8.38 -7.30 32.84
N GLY A 357 -7.11 -6.95 33.01
CA GLY A 357 -6.06 -7.82 33.55
C GLY A 357 -5.62 -8.94 32.62
N LEU A 358 -5.72 -8.74 31.29
CA LEU A 358 -5.24 -9.71 30.29
C LEU A 358 -3.77 -9.47 29.90
N GLU A 359 -3.25 -8.25 30.07
CA GLU A 359 -1.87 -7.88 29.72
C GLU A 359 -1.17 -7.15 30.88
N ASP A 360 0.16 -7.19 30.92
CA ASP A 360 0.97 -6.57 32.00
C ASP A 360 0.99 -5.04 31.87
N PRO A 361 0.42 -4.26 32.81
CA PRO A 361 0.38 -2.80 32.72
C PRO A 361 1.76 -2.12 32.66
N LYS A 362 2.86 -2.83 32.96
CA LYS A 362 4.23 -2.29 32.83
C LYS A 362 4.68 -2.11 31.38
N THR A 363 4.07 -2.84 30.44
CA THR A 363 4.41 -2.75 29.01
C THR A 363 3.49 -1.81 28.24
N GLU A 364 2.49 -1.25 28.91
CA GLU A 364 1.46 -0.43 28.29
C GLU A 364 2.01 0.90 27.75
N VAL A 365 1.76 1.11 26.45
CA VAL A 365 2.09 2.34 25.73
C VAL A 365 0.94 2.74 24.83
N GLN A 366 0.87 4.04 24.52
CA GLN A 366 -0.17 4.64 23.70
C GLN A 366 0.46 5.19 22.43
N ASP A 367 0.21 4.54 21.29
CA ASP A 367 0.82 4.89 20.02
C ASP A 367 0.00 5.90 19.22
N ALA A 368 0.67 6.67 18.36
CA ALA A 368 0.05 7.73 17.59
C ALA A 368 -0.95 7.23 16.52
N CYS A 369 -0.85 5.98 16.05
CA CYS A 369 -1.80 5.39 15.09
C CYS A 369 -3.16 5.19 15.77
N ASN A 370 -3.18 4.46 16.89
CA ASN A 370 -4.39 4.26 17.68
C ASN A 370 -4.99 5.59 18.18
N LEU A 371 -4.16 6.51 18.67
CA LEU A 371 -4.61 7.82 19.14
C LEU A 371 -5.19 8.67 17.99
N GLY A 372 -4.57 8.63 16.81
CA GLY A 372 -5.06 9.30 15.62
C GLY A 372 -6.43 8.79 15.19
N HIS A 373 -6.58 7.46 15.09
CA HIS A 373 -7.87 6.82 14.79
C HIS A 373 -8.92 7.10 15.86
N ALA A 374 -8.56 7.06 17.15
CA ALA A 374 -9.48 7.38 18.22
C ALA A 374 -10.00 8.82 18.14
N ALA A 375 -9.10 9.79 17.93
CA ALA A 375 -9.49 11.20 17.83
C ALA A 375 -10.40 11.46 16.62
N GLN A 376 -10.02 10.95 15.44
CA GLN A 376 -10.83 11.08 14.22
C GLN A 376 -12.20 10.41 14.39
N GLY A 377 -12.19 9.20 14.95
CA GLY A 377 -13.40 8.42 15.19
C GLY A 377 -14.34 9.07 16.20
N TYR A 378 -13.84 9.69 17.27
CA TYR A 378 -14.70 10.41 18.22
C TYR A 378 -15.25 11.74 17.70
N PHE A 379 -14.55 12.42 16.78
CA PHE A 379 -15.14 13.55 16.04
C PHE A 379 -16.31 13.07 15.18
N GLU A 380 -16.12 11.98 14.42
CA GLU A 380 -17.19 11.38 13.61
C GLU A 380 -18.36 10.87 14.49
N ALA A 381 -18.05 10.23 15.62
CA ALA A 381 -19.03 9.72 16.57
C ALA A 381 -19.93 10.81 17.13
N TYR A 382 -19.38 12.00 17.40
CA TYR A 382 -20.14 13.15 17.87
C TYR A 382 -21.24 13.55 16.86
N ASP A 383 -20.88 13.65 15.58
CA ASP A 383 -21.81 14.02 14.52
C ASP A 383 -22.84 12.90 14.25
N LEU A 384 -22.39 11.65 14.24
CA LEU A 384 -23.27 10.49 14.04
C LEU A 384 -24.27 10.32 15.19
N ALA A 385 -23.83 10.41 16.45
CA ALA A 385 -24.71 10.30 17.61
C ALA A 385 -25.79 11.38 17.59
N ALA A 386 -25.42 12.63 17.25
CA ALA A 386 -26.36 13.73 17.11
C ALA A 386 -27.41 13.46 16.02
N ARG A 387 -27.00 12.91 14.86
CA ARG A 387 -27.91 12.49 13.77
C ARG A 387 -28.82 11.33 14.20
N CYS A 388 -28.37 10.47 15.10
CA CYS A 388 -29.19 9.42 15.72
C CYS A 388 -30.16 9.96 16.79
N GLY A 389 -30.15 11.27 17.09
CA GLY A 389 -30.98 11.89 18.11
C GLY A 389 -30.43 11.78 19.53
N VAL A 390 -29.14 11.47 19.69
CA VAL A 390 -28.48 11.27 20.99
C VAL A 390 -27.39 12.32 21.19
N SER A 391 -27.51 13.13 22.24
CA SER A 391 -26.48 14.11 22.59
C SER A 391 -25.33 13.46 23.36
N ARG A 392 -24.09 13.66 22.86
CA ARG A 392 -22.83 13.19 23.46
C ARG A 392 -21.70 14.24 23.29
N PRO A 393 -21.81 15.44 23.90
CA PRO A 393 -20.77 16.46 23.78
C PRO A 393 -19.39 15.99 24.27
N GLU A 394 -19.37 15.04 25.20
CA GLU A 394 -18.17 14.35 25.69
C GLU A 394 -17.36 13.63 24.60
N TYR A 395 -17.96 13.19 23.48
CA TYR A 395 -17.22 12.59 22.36
C TYR A 395 -16.30 13.61 21.70
N ARG A 396 -16.83 14.79 21.35
CA ARG A 396 -16.03 15.90 20.83
C ARG A 396 -14.96 16.36 21.82
N ALA A 397 -15.30 16.39 23.12
CA ALA A 397 -14.33 16.76 24.16
C ALA A 397 -13.20 15.72 24.31
N ALA A 398 -13.46 14.44 24.04
CA ALA A 398 -12.44 13.40 24.06
C ALA A 398 -11.48 13.51 22.86
N ALA A 399 -12.03 13.71 21.65
CA ALA A 399 -11.24 13.93 20.44
C ALA A 399 -10.33 15.17 20.56
N LEU A 400 -10.88 16.27 21.07
CA LEU A 400 -10.10 17.48 21.34
C LEU A 400 -9.01 17.25 22.39
N GLY A 401 -9.25 16.39 23.39
CA GLY A 401 -8.24 16.04 24.40
C GLY A 401 -6.98 15.41 23.81
N VAL A 402 -7.13 14.51 22.83
CA VAL A 402 -5.99 13.93 22.11
C VAL A 402 -5.25 15.00 21.30
N CYS A 403 -6.00 15.89 20.63
CA CYS A 403 -5.43 16.98 19.84
C CYS A 403 -4.67 18.00 20.71
N ASP A 404 -5.23 18.35 21.87
CA ASP A 404 -4.60 19.24 22.86
C ASP A 404 -3.31 18.63 23.40
N PHE A 405 -3.31 17.32 23.68
CA PHE A 405 -2.09 16.59 24.03
C PHE A 405 -1.06 16.67 22.92
N ALA A 406 -1.45 16.37 21.67
CA ALA A 406 -0.54 16.39 20.52
C ALA A 406 0.11 17.77 20.37
N VAL A 407 -0.67 18.85 20.36
CA VAL A 407 -0.14 20.24 20.28
C VAL A 407 0.90 20.51 21.38
N LYS A 408 0.65 20.07 22.61
CA LYS A 408 1.58 20.24 23.74
C LYS A 408 2.83 19.37 23.62
N ALA A 409 2.69 18.14 23.12
CA ALA A 409 3.76 17.16 23.02
C ALA A 409 4.63 17.34 21.75
N GLN A 410 4.20 18.18 20.80
CA GLN A 410 4.92 18.42 19.56
C GLN A 410 6.31 18.99 19.81
N LYS A 411 7.32 18.42 19.16
CA LYS A 411 8.69 18.93 19.23
C LYS A 411 8.84 20.19 18.37
N ALA A 412 9.93 20.92 18.60
CA ALA A 412 10.20 22.19 17.92
C ALA A 412 10.32 22.05 16.39
N ASP A 413 10.83 20.90 15.91
CA ASP A 413 10.94 20.56 14.49
C ASP A 413 9.62 20.06 13.87
N GLY A 414 8.52 20.04 14.64
CA GLY A 414 7.19 19.65 14.18
C GLY A 414 6.85 18.17 14.39
N ARG A 415 7.82 17.32 14.75
CA ARG A 415 7.55 15.89 14.91
C ARG A 415 6.71 15.57 16.15
N PHE A 416 5.91 14.52 16.04
CA PHE A 416 5.31 13.83 17.18
C PHE A 416 6.10 12.56 17.50
N GLY A 417 5.91 12.04 18.71
CA GLY A 417 6.40 10.72 19.07
C GLY A 417 5.60 9.61 18.37
N LYS A 418 6.19 8.43 18.32
CA LYS A 418 5.49 7.19 17.97
C LYS A 418 4.61 6.73 19.12
N ALA A 419 5.10 6.77 20.36
CA ALA A 419 4.34 6.29 21.53
C ALA A 419 4.67 7.01 22.84
N TRP A 420 3.70 7.01 23.76
CA TRP A 420 3.80 7.59 25.11
C TRP A 420 3.34 6.61 26.20
N SER A 421 3.84 6.76 27.42
CA SER A 421 3.27 6.09 28.59
C SER A 421 1.95 6.75 29.04
N ASN A 422 1.22 6.10 29.95
CA ASN A 422 -0.07 6.59 30.47
C ASN A 422 -0.04 8.01 31.06
N ASP A 423 1.10 8.42 31.63
CA ASP A 423 1.31 9.77 32.17
C ASP A 423 1.69 10.81 31.09
N GLY A 424 1.92 10.37 29.85
CA GLY A 424 2.24 11.22 28.70
C GLY A 424 3.73 11.42 28.46
N ARG A 425 4.62 10.66 29.13
CA ARG A 425 6.05 10.67 28.82
C ARG A 425 6.31 9.96 27.49
N LEU A 426 7.12 10.59 26.64
CA LEU A 426 7.55 10.02 25.36
C LEU A 426 8.36 8.73 25.59
N VAL A 427 7.94 7.64 24.97
CA VAL A 427 8.59 6.31 25.05
C VAL A 427 9.38 6.03 23.78
N ASP A 428 8.78 6.29 22.61
CA ASP A 428 9.43 6.07 21.32
C ASP A 428 9.28 7.34 20.45
N PRO A 429 10.38 8.02 20.09
CA PRO A 429 10.33 9.22 19.26
C PRO A 429 10.36 8.95 17.75
N GLU A 430 10.61 7.72 17.30
CA GLU A 430 11.08 7.43 15.94
C GLU A 430 10.00 6.80 15.04
N GLY A 431 10.19 6.92 13.72
CA GLY A 431 9.27 6.42 12.69
C GLY A 431 8.27 7.46 12.21
N THR A 432 7.44 7.06 11.22
CA THR A 432 6.48 7.96 10.55
C THR A 432 5.10 7.96 11.22
N ILE A 433 4.89 7.08 12.21
CA ILE A 433 3.59 6.85 12.87
C ILE A 433 2.99 8.10 13.50
N GLY A 434 3.82 9.03 13.98
CA GLY A 434 3.31 10.30 14.52
C GLY A 434 2.46 11.10 13.52
N ALA A 435 2.60 10.84 12.21
CA ALA A 435 1.77 11.45 11.17
C ALA A 435 0.27 11.15 11.32
N PHE A 436 -0.13 10.06 11.98
CA PHE A 436 -1.54 9.73 12.24
C PHE A 436 -2.27 10.78 13.11
N LEU A 437 -1.54 11.67 13.79
CA LEU A 437 -2.11 12.81 14.52
C LEU A 437 -2.42 14.02 13.61
N ILE A 438 -1.98 14.02 12.35
CA ILE A 438 -2.23 15.15 11.42
C ILE A 438 -3.72 15.28 11.07
N PRO A 439 -4.43 14.24 10.55
CA PRO A 439 -5.85 14.37 10.20
C PRO A 439 -6.74 14.85 11.37
N PRO A 440 -6.65 14.31 12.60
CA PRO A 440 -7.50 14.79 13.68
C PRO A 440 -7.17 16.23 14.11
N LEU A 441 -5.93 16.71 13.96
CA LEU A 441 -5.60 18.12 14.20
C LEU A 441 -6.28 19.04 13.18
N VAL A 442 -6.34 18.65 11.91
CA VAL A 442 -7.09 19.41 10.89
C VAL A 442 -8.59 19.39 11.20
N THR A 443 -9.12 18.24 11.60
CA THR A 443 -10.52 18.12 12.05
C THR A 443 -10.79 18.99 13.29
N ALA A 444 -9.89 19.04 14.27
CA ALA A 444 -10.00 19.91 15.44
C ALA A 444 -9.98 21.40 15.06
N TYR A 445 -9.17 21.79 14.07
CA TYR A 445 -9.21 23.14 13.51
C TYR A 445 -10.57 23.44 12.86
N ARG A 446 -11.11 22.56 12.01
CA ARG A 446 -12.46 22.75 11.42
C ARG A 446 -13.53 22.89 12.50
N ALA A 447 -13.43 22.10 13.57
CA ALA A 447 -14.42 22.09 14.65
C ALA A 447 -14.35 23.30 15.58
N THR A 448 -13.21 24.00 15.68
CA THR A 448 -12.99 25.03 16.73
C THR A 448 -12.46 26.36 16.22
N HIS A 449 -11.93 26.39 14.99
CA HIS A 449 -11.18 27.49 14.39
C HIS A 449 -9.96 27.96 15.21
N LYS A 450 -9.46 27.15 16.16
CA LYS A 450 -8.25 27.48 16.92
C LYS A 450 -7.01 27.29 16.04
N ALA A 451 -6.32 28.38 15.74
CA ALA A 451 -5.12 28.40 14.88
C ALA A 451 -4.00 27.45 15.34
N ALA A 452 -3.90 27.16 16.65
CA ALA A 452 -2.91 26.25 17.21
C ALA A 452 -2.98 24.83 16.62
N TYR A 453 -4.18 24.32 16.33
CA TYR A 453 -4.33 22.98 15.73
C TYR A 453 -3.85 22.95 14.28
N LEU A 454 -4.23 23.96 13.47
CA LEU A 454 -3.77 24.06 12.09
C LEU A 454 -2.24 24.22 12.03
N ALA A 455 -1.68 25.12 12.85
CA ALA A 455 -0.23 25.30 12.92
C ALA A 455 0.51 24.04 13.38
N ALA A 456 -0.07 23.23 14.27
CA ALA A 456 0.51 21.94 14.65
C ALA A 456 0.45 20.93 13.50
N ALA A 457 -0.69 20.83 12.79
CA ALA A 457 -0.85 19.96 11.64
C ALA A 457 0.14 20.32 10.50
N GLU A 458 0.26 21.61 10.16
CA GLU A 458 1.17 22.06 9.09
C GLU A 458 2.66 21.78 9.43
N ARG A 459 3.08 21.99 10.70
CA ARG A 459 4.46 21.68 11.12
C ARG A 459 4.75 20.19 11.11
N ALA A 460 3.81 19.37 11.59
CA ALA A 460 3.95 17.93 11.55
C ALA A 460 4.01 17.42 10.10
N TYR A 461 3.10 17.91 9.25
CA TYR A 461 3.09 17.56 7.84
C TYR A 461 4.42 17.92 7.16
N ALA A 462 4.93 19.13 7.38
CA ALA A 462 6.22 19.55 6.84
C ALA A 462 7.37 18.63 7.28
N PHE A 463 7.37 18.19 8.54
CA PHE A 463 8.37 17.25 9.04
C PHE A 463 8.28 15.88 8.35
N TYR A 464 7.11 15.24 8.37
CA TYR A 464 6.97 13.87 7.87
C TYR A 464 7.00 13.78 6.34
N TYR A 465 6.38 14.72 5.62
CA TYR A 465 6.54 14.80 4.17
C TYR A 465 7.98 15.16 3.78
N GLY A 466 8.65 16.03 4.53
CA GLY A 466 10.06 16.33 4.33
C GLY A 466 10.97 15.11 4.52
N ALA A 467 10.67 14.25 5.49
CA ALA A 467 11.36 12.96 5.66
C ALA A 467 11.07 12.02 4.48
N PHE A 468 9.80 11.87 4.09
CA PHE A 468 9.41 11.08 2.92
C PHE A 468 10.11 11.56 1.63
N ALA A 469 10.12 12.86 1.33
CA ALA A 469 10.77 13.41 0.14
C ALA A 469 12.30 13.22 0.16
N ARG A 470 12.91 13.25 1.36
CA ARG A 470 14.34 13.00 1.53
C ARG A 470 14.70 11.52 1.44
N ASP A 471 13.85 10.62 1.90
CA ASP A 471 14.23 9.21 2.04
C ASP A 471 13.63 8.33 0.91
N GLY A 472 12.49 8.73 0.34
CA GLY A 472 11.77 8.01 -0.72
C GLY A 472 10.77 6.97 -0.22
N PHE A 473 10.60 6.87 1.09
CA PHE A 473 9.76 5.86 1.74
C PHE A 473 9.25 6.33 3.12
N THR A 474 8.27 5.61 3.66
CA THR A 474 7.71 5.81 5.01
C THR A 474 7.88 4.57 5.88
N THR A 475 7.74 4.71 7.20
CA THR A 475 8.22 3.68 8.15
C THR A 475 7.40 3.48 9.44
N ALA A 476 7.36 2.21 9.87
CA ALA A 476 6.81 1.66 11.11
C ALA A 476 5.29 1.75 11.37
N GLY A 477 4.47 2.00 10.36
CA GLY A 477 3.00 2.12 10.43
C GLY A 477 2.28 0.80 10.71
N ALA A 478 2.83 -0.32 10.24
CA ALA A 478 2.44 -1.65 10.68
C ALA A 478 3.04 -1.90 12.07
N LEU A 479 2.26 -1.66 13.12
CA LEU A 479 2.74 -1.50 14.51
C LEU A 479 3.49 -2.72 15.07
N ASP A 480 3.26 -3.91 14.52
CA ASP A 480 3.92 -5.16 14.89
C ASP A 480 5.20 -5.45 14.07
N THR A 481 5.64 -4.47 13.27
CA THR A 481 6.89 -4.46 12.52
C THR A 481 7.66 -3.16 12.78
N TYR A 482 8.96 -3.15 12.44
CA TYR A 482 9.79 -1.95 12.54
C TYR A 482 10.66 -1.84 11.29
N CYS A 483 10.01 -1.51 10.18
CA CYS A 483 10.56 -1.54 8.82
C CYS A 483 9.92 -0.45 7.92
N ILE A 484 10.21 -0.51 6.62
CA ILE A 484 9.60 0.34 5.59
C ILE A 484 8.23 -0.22 5.22
N ASP A 485 7.22 0.64 5.12
CA ASP A 485 5.84 0.23 4.84
C ASP A 485 5.01 1.28 4.10
N LYS A 486 3.84 0.84 3.62
CA LYS A 486 2.81 1.71 3.03
C LYS A 486 1.86 2.36 4.04
N GLU A 487 1.61 1.72 5.18
CA GLU A 487 0.57 2.15 6.13
C GLU A 487 0.83 3.56 6.65
N SER A 488 2.11 3.87 6.87
CA SER A 488 2.60 5.18 7.32
C SER A 488 2.41 6.30 6.30
N ALA A 489 2.24 5.98 5.02
CA ALA A 489 1.96 6.96 3.99
C ALA A 489 0.48 7.35 3.94
N THR A 490 -0.43 6.51 4.47
CA THR A 490 -1.87 6.80 4.48
C THR A 490 -2.25 8.08 5.25
N PRO A 491 -1.71 8.39 6.45
CA PRO A 491 -1.98 9.67 7.10
C PRO A 491 -1.33 10.87 6.38
N LEU A 492 -0.28 10.65 5.57
CA LEU A 492 0.30 11.72 4.76
C LEU A 492 -0.59 12.05 3.56
N LEU A 493 -1.15 11.04 2.88
CA LEU A 493 -2.12 11.28 1.80
C LEU A 493 -3.35 12.02 2.33
N LYS A 494 -3.99 11.47 3.39
CA LYS A 494 -5.18 12.08 4.00
C LYS A 494 -4.89 13.47 4.56
N GLY A 495 -3.79 13.62 5.30
CA GLY A 495 -3.35 14.91 5.84
C GLY A 495 -3.11 15.96 4.77
N ALA A 496 -2.53 15.58 3.62
CA ALA A 496 -2.32 16.47 2.49
C ALA A 496 -3.64 16.98 1.92
N LEU A 497 -4.57 16.07 1.62
CA LEU A 497 -5.88 16.42 1.05
C LEU A 497 -6.70 17.26 2.03
N GLU A 498 -6.61 16.99 3.33
CA GLU A 498 -7.31 17.78 4.34
C GLU A 498 -6.70 19.16 4.55
N LEU A 499 -5.37 19.28 4.54
CA LEU A 499 -4.68 20.57 4.59
C LEU A 499 -4.96 21.40 3.34
N TYR A 500 -5.01 20.77 2.16
CA TYR A 500 -5.45 21.42 0.93
C TYR A 500 -6.86 22.00 1.08
N ASP A 501 -7.82 21.23 1.61
CA ASP A 501 -9.20 21.71 1.77
C ASP A 501 -9.30 22.96 2.66
N VAL A 502 -8.53 23.02 3.75
CA VAL A 502 -8.65 24.13 4.73
C VAL A 502 -7.75 25.32 4.42
N THR A 503 -6.76 25.16 3.55
CA THR A 503 -5.79 26.22 3.22
C THR A 503 -5.82 26.69 1.77
N GLY A 504 -6.29 25.84 0.84
CA GLY A 504 -6.22 26.08 -0.61
C GLY A 504 -4.79 26.07 -1.19
N LYS A 505 -3.78 25.62 -0.44
CA LYS A 505 -2.38 25.64 -0.89
C LYS A 505 -2.08 24.46 -1.82
N GLU A 506 -1.81 24.75 -3.09
CA GLU A 506 -1.44 23.77 -4.14
C GLU A 506 -0.28 22.84 -3.77
N ALA A 507 0.64 23.30 -2.91
CA ALA A 507 1.74 22.46 -2.42
C ALA A 507 1.25 21.17 -1.76
N TYR A 508 0.10 21.20 -1.08
CA TYR A 508 -0.49 20.01 -0.46
C TYR A 508 -1.15 19.07 -1.47
N LEU A 509 -1.74 19.59 -2.54
CA LEU A 509 -2.27 18.74 -3.60
C LEU A 509 -1.14 18.03 -4.35
N LYS A 510 -0.03 18.74 -4.61
CA LYS A 510 1.17 18.14 -5.19
C LYS A 510 1.75 17.04 -4.29
N SER A 511 1.88 17.29 -2.99
CA SER A 511 2.39 16.29 -2.06
C SER A 511 1.45 15.10 -1.87
N ALA A 512 0.12 15.29 -1.96
CA ALA A 512 -0.84 14.20 -2.00
C ALA A 512 -0.61 13.27 -3.20
N GLU A 513 -0.30 13.85 -4.36
CA GLU A 513 0.04 13.10 -5.56
C GLU A 513 1.38 12.36 -5.42
N ASP A 514 2.43 13.01 -4.90
CA ASP A 514 3.73 12.37 -4.66
C ASP A 514 3.63 11.16 -3.71
N VAL A 515 2.90 11.32 -2.60
CA VAL A 515 2.64 10.23 -1.64
C VAL A 515 1.83 9.11 -2.30
N SER A 516 0.89 9.45 -3.19
CA SER A 516 0.10 8.45 -3.91
C SER A 516 0.98 7.63 -4.85
N TYR A 517 1.92 8.24 -5.57
CA TYR A 517 2.91 7.51 -6.37
C TYR A 517 3.76 6.52 -5.55
N TYR A 518 4.08 6.84 -4.31
CA TYR A 518 4.70 5.87 -3.39
C TYR A 518 3.73 4.75 -3.03
N LEU A 519 2.48 5.05 -2.66
CA LEU A 519 1.47 4.02 -2.36
C LEU A 519 1.26 3.05 -3.55
N GLU A 520 1.35 3.55 -4.79
CA GLU A 520 1.27 2.72 -5.99
C GLU A 520 2.40 1.68 -6.11
N THR A 521 3.60 1.92 -5.56
CA THR A 521 4.69 0.93 -5.58
C THR A 521 4.37 -0.30 -4.75
N TRP A 522 3.31 -0.25 -3.93
CA TRP A 522 2.80 -1.37 -3.14
C TRP A 522 1.60 -2.06 -3.78
N GLN A 523 0.98 -1.46 -4.80
CA GLN A 523 -0.24 -1.95 -5.42
C GLN A 523 0.05 -2.81 -6.65
N TRP A 524 -0.45 -4.05 -6.65
CA TRP A 524 -0.22 -4.97 -7.76
C TRP A 524 -0.88 -4.48 -9.04
N SER A 525 -0.07 -4.34 -10.09
CA SER A 525 -0.54 -3.99 -11.43
C SER A 525 -0.87 -5.21 -12.28
N TYR A 526 -0.78 -6.44 -11.75
CA TYR A 526 -1.01 -7.68 -12.51
C TYR A 526 -1.53 -8.82 -11.61
N SER A 527 -2.02 -9.89 -12.25
CA SER A 527 -2.44 -11.12 -11.58
C SER A 527 -1.28 -12.10 -11.46
N VAL A 528 -1.01 -12.55 -10.24
CA VAL A 528 -0.13 -13.70 -10.00
C VAL A 528 -0.87 -14.98 -10.38
N PRO A 529 -0.35 -15.82 -11.32
CA PRO A 529 -0.92 -17.13 -11.58
C PRO A 529 -0.51 -18.11 -10.49
N TYR A 530 -1.50 -18.75 -9.86
CA TYR A 530 -1.28 -19.80 -8.87
C TYR A 530 -1.50 -21.20 -9.48
N GLU A 531 -0.71 -22.17 -9.03
CA GLU A 531 -0.83 -23.58 -9.43
C GLU A 531 -2.12 -24.21 -8.88
N GLU A 532 -2.60 -25.25 -9.57
CA GLU A 532 -3.72 -26.07 -9.10
C GLU A 532 -3.41 -26.72 -7.74
N GLY A 533 -4.42 -26.79 -6.87
CA GLY A 533 -4.28 -27.29 -5.50
C GLY A 533 -3.73 -26.28 -4.48
N THR A 534 -3.40 -25.05 -4.90
CA THR A 534 -3.12 -23.97 -3.94
C THR A 534 -4.43 -23.32 -3.47
N VAL A 535 -4.45 -22.88 -2.21
CA VAL A 535 -5.64 -22.29 -1.58
C VAL A 535 -6.05 -20.99 -2.29
N LEU A 536 -5.09 -20.14 -2.70
CA LEU A 536 -5.41 -18.92 -3.43
C LEU A 536 -5.98 -19.18 -4.83
N ARG A 537 -5.56 -20.27 -5.50
CA ARG A 537 -6.15 -20.71 -6.77
C ARG A 537 -7.59 -21.15 -6.58
N GLU A 538 -7.86 -22.00 -5.59
CA GLU A 538 -9.20 -22.51 -5.29
C GLU A 538 -10.19 -21.41 -4.90
N MET A 539 -9.72 -20.41 -4.16
CA MET A 539 -10.51 -19.23 -3.78
C MET A 539 -10.75 -18.26 -4.95
N GLY A 540 -10.02 -18.41 -6.07
CA GLY A 540 -10.06 -17.45 -7.16
C GLY A 540 -9.53 -16.07 -6.75
N TYR A 541 -8.47 -16.04 -5.95
CA TYR A 541 -7.82 -14.81 -5.52
C TYR A 541 -7.04 -14.17 -6.66
N ASP A 542 -7.28 -12.88 -6.90
CA ASP A 542 -6.57 -12.07 -7.89
C ASP A 542 -5.80 -10.97 -7.19
N THR A 543 -4.48 -10.94 -7.36
CA THR A 543 -3.60 -9.95 -6.73
C THR A 543 -3.79 -8.54 -7.28
N TYR A 544 -4.33 -8.39 -8.49
CA TYR A 544 -4.49 -7.09 -9.15
C TYR A 544 -5.30 -6.11 -8.29
N GLY A 545 -4.74 -4.92 -8.05
CA GLY A 545 -5.33 -3.88 -7.20
C GLY A 545 -5.06 -4.03 -5.70
N GLY A 546 -4.63 -5.21 -5.24
CA GLY A 546 -4.25 -5.46 -3.84
C GLY A 546 -2.89 -4.88 -3.46
N THR A 547 -2.64 -4.71 -2.17
CA THR A 547 -1.41 -4.10 -1.64
C THR A 547 -0.67 -5.03 -0.68
N ALA A 548 0.66 -4.98 -0.68
CA ALA A 548 1.47 -5.65 0.35
C ALA A 548 1.59 -4.80 1.62
N VAL A 549 1.75 -5.45 2.77
CA VAL A 549 1.78 -4.80 4.09
C VAL A 549 3.00 -3.88 4.26
N SER A 550 4.20 -4.47 4.21
CA SER A 550 5.49 -3.83 4.49
C SER A 550 6.64 -4.67 3.93
N THR A 551 7.88 -4.18 3.99
CA THR A 551 9.06 -4.98 3.61
C THR A 551 9.30 -6.16 4.56
N GLN A 552 8.79 -6.10 5.79
CA GLN A 552 8.94 -7.18 6.76
C GLN A 552 7.78 -8.18 6.71
N HIS A 553 6.59 -7.79 6.24
CA HIS A 553 5.42 -8.66 6.04
C HIS A 553 5.07 -8.80 4.55
N HIS A 554 5.65 -9.81 3.88
CA HIS A 554 5.51 -10.03 2.43
C HIS A 554 4.26 -10.83 2.04
N HIS A 555 3.08 -10.36 2.44
CA HIS A 555 1.79 -10.86 1.97
C HIS A 555 0.85 -9.69 1.62
N GLN A 556 -0.24 -9.98 0.90
CA GLN A 556 -1.23 -8.97 0.51
C GLN A 556 -2.30 -8.83 1.57
N ASP A 557 -2.76 -7.60 1.76
CA ASP A 557 -3.84 -7.21 2.67
C ASP A 557 -4.85 -6.31 1.93
N PRO A 558 -6.07 -6.16 2.44
CA PRO A 558 -7.03 -5.17 1.94
C PRO A 558 -6.84 -3.77 2.53
N TYR A 559 -5.64 -3.40 3.02
CA TYR A 559 -5.44 -2.13 3.75
C TYR A 559 -5.66 -0.89 2.88
N ALA A 560 -5.46 -1.02 1.57
CA ALA A 560 -5.75 0.04 0.60
C ALA A 560 -7.19 0.57 0.65
N LEU A 561 -8.13 -0.15 1.27
CA LEU A 561 -9.48 0.35 1.57
C LEU A 561 -9.47 1.73 2.24
N ILE A 562 -8.54 1.98 3.17
CA ILE A 562 -8.48 3.24 3.93
C ILE A 562 -8.22 4.47 3.04
N ILE A 563 -7.62 4.27 1.85
CA ILE A 563 -7.26 5.35 0.91
C ILE A 563 -8.13 5.38 -0.35
N VAL A 564 -9.14 4.50 -0.49
CA VAL A 564 -10.01 4.45 -1.67
C VAL A 564 -10.68 5.80 -1.92
N ASN A 565 -11.27 6.40 -0.89
CA ASN A 565 -11.92 7.70 -1.00
C ASN A 565 -10.92 8.83 -1.28
N ASP A 566 -9.72 8.75 -0.70
CA ASP A 566 -8.66 9.73 -0.92
C ASP A 566 -8.19 9.72 -2.38
N TRP A 567 -8.01 8.55 -2.98
CA TRP A 567 -7.68 8.43 -4.40
C TRP A 567 -8.83 8.85 -5.33
N LEU A 568 -10.08 8.56 -4.99
CA LEU A 568 -11.23 9.08 -5.75
C LEU A 568 -11.26 10.61 -5.73
N LYS A 569 -11.01 11.22 -4.57
CA LYS A 569 -10.90 12.67 -4.44
C LYS A 569 -9.70 13.22 -5.21
N LEU A 570 -8.54 12.56 -5.15
CA LEU A 570 -7.35 12.95 -5.89
C LEU A 570 -7.59 12.89 -7.41
N ALA A 571 -8.30 11.87 -7.91
CA ALA A 571 -8.71 11.77 -9.31
C ALA A 571 -9.55 12.99 -9.74
N GLN A 572 -10.49 13.41 -8.89
CA GLN A 572 -11.33 14.58 -9.16
C GLN A 572 -10.52 15.88 -9.17
N LEU A 573 -9.60 16.05 -8.22
CA LEU A 573 -8.80 17.27 -8.09
C LEU A 573 -7.74 17.42 -9.17
N THR A 574 -7.10 16.32 -9.59
CA THR A 574 -6.00 16.32 -10.56
C THR A 574 -6.46 16.08 -12.00
N GLY A 575 -7.64 15.49 -12.20
CA GLY A 575 -8.12 15.04 -13.50
C GLY A 575 -7.43 13.77 -14.04
N LYS A 576 -6.52 13.15 -13.28
CA LYS A 576 -5.84 11.92 -13.70
C LYS A 576 -6.68 10.69 -13.38
N SER A 577 -7.13 9.97 -14.42
CA SER A 577 -8.03 8.82 -14.27
C SER A 577 -7.40 7.65 -13.52
N GLN A 578 -6.07 7.51 -13.56
CA GLN A 578 -5.36 6.41 -12.88
C GLN A 578 -5.68 6.31 -11.40
N TRP A 579 -5.85 7.45 -10.70
CA TRP A 579 -6.19 7.45 -9.28
C TRP A 579 -7.57 6.80 -9.03
N ARG A 580 -8.53 7.06 -9.91
CA ARG A 580 -9.84 6.40 -9.87
C ARG A 580 -9.72 4.92 -10.21
N GLU A 581 -9.00 4.58 -11.27
CA GLU A 581 -8.79 3.19 -11.69
C GLU A 581 -8.19 2.34 -10.56
N ARG A 582 -7.18 2.88 -9.86
CA ARG A 582 -6.50 2.23 -8.73
C ARG A 582 -7.37 2.12 -7.49
N ALA A 583 -8.16 3.15 -7.18
CA ALA A 583 -9.12 3.10 -6.09
C ALA A 583 -10.15 1.99 -6.30
N LEU A 584 -10.70 1.87 -7.51
CA LEU A 584 -11.67 0.84 -7.85
C LEU A 584 -11.03 -0.56 -7.89
N ALA A 585 -9.76 -0.66 -8.29
CA ALA A 585 -9.03 -1.92 -8.22
C ALA A 585 -8.78 -2.39 -6.78
N ALA A 586 -8.39 -1.48 -5.88
CA ALA A 586 -8.25 -1.77 -4.46
C ALA A 586 -9.59 -2.21 -3.84
N TRP A 587 -10.68 -1.50 -4.17
CA TRP A 587 -12.04 -1.85 -3.73
C TRP A 587 -12.46 -3.25 -4.19
N ALA A 588 -12.26 -3.56 -5.48
CA ALA A 588 -12.60 -4.86 -6.03
C ALA A 588 -11.76 -5.98 -5.41
N ASN A 589 -10.43 -5.81 -5.26
CA ASN A 589 -9.56 -6.78 -4.62
C ASN A 589 -9.97 -7.06 -3.18
N ALA A 590 -10.27 -6.01 -2.41
CA ALA A 590 -10.68 -6.13 -1.01
C ALA A 590 -12.01 -6.85 -0.81
N SER A 591 -12.81 -7.04 -1.87
CA SER A 591 -14.04 -7.83 -1.80
C SER A 591 -13.83 -9.35 -1.93
N ILE A 592 -12.60 -9.79 -2.26
CA ILE A 592 -12.28 -11.20 -2.45
C ILE A 592 -12.08 -11.87 -1.09
N GLY A 593 -12.62 -13.08 -0.92
CA GLY A 593 -12.47 -13.88 0.30
C GLY A 593 -13.41 -13.50 1.45
N ILE A 594 -14.33 -12.56 1.24
CA ILE A 594 -15.43 -12.31 2.19
C ILE A 594 -16.41 -13.48 2.11
N SER A 595 -16.75 -14.03 3.27
CA SER A 595 -17.69 -15.14 3.35
C SER A 595 -19.14 -14.69 3.32
N GLY A 596 -19.94 -15.23 2.39
CA GLY A 596 -21.40 -15.19 2.45
C GLY A 596 -22.00 -16.19 3.45
N GLY A 597 -21.19 -16.77 4.34
CA GLY A 597 -21.59 -17.75 5.35
C GLY A 597 -21.46 -19.21 4.91
N ASP A 598 -21.05 -19.49 3.67
CA ASP A 598 -20.84 -20.83 3.09
C ASP A 598 -19.42 -21.07 2.60
N LEU A 599 -18.58 -20.02 2.54
CA LEU A 599 -17.19 -20.10 2.12
C LEU A 599 -16.39 -21.05 3.03
N VAL A 600 -15.76 -22.07 2.43
CA VAL A 600 -14.85 -22.99 3.12
C VAL A 600 -13.44 -22.78 2.58
N VAL A 601 -12.51 -22.42 3.48
CA VAL A 601 -11.10 -22.22 3.12
C VAL A 601 -10.26 -23.09 4.04
N MET A 602 -9.42 -23.94 3.46
CA MET A 602 -8.56 -24.89 4.20
C MET A 602 -9.37 -25.79 5.14
N GLY A 603 -10.50 -26.31 4.65
CA GLY A 603 -11.38 -27.21 5.41
C GLY A 603 -12.20 -26.52 6.52
N LYS A 604 -12.12 -25.19 6.65
CA LYS A 604 -12.78 -24.43 7.72
C LYS A 604 -13.82 -23.48 7.13
N LYS A 605 -15.08 -23.71 7.48
CA LYS A 605 -16.20 -22.83 7.12
C LYS A 605 -16.01 -21.46 7.78
N ARG A 606 -16.09 -20.39 7.00
CA ARG A 606 -15.89 -19.01 7.45
C ARG A 606 -17.21 -18.40 7.93
N PRO A 607 -17.27 -17.74 9.10
CA PRO A 607 -18.44 -17.00 9.57
C PRO A 607 -18.92 -15.98 8.55
N TYR A 608 -20.22 -15.65 8.58
CA TYR A 608 -20.80 -14.65 7.67
C TYR A 608 -20.09 -13.29 7.81
N GLY A 609 -19.76 -12.66 6.68
CA GLY A 609 -19.08 -11.36 6.59
C GLY A 609 -17.59 -11.35 6.95
N SER A 610 -17.07 -12.46 7.48
CA SER A 610 -15.66 -12.60 7.84
C SER A 610 -14.74 -12.68 6.62
N GLN A 611 -13.49 -12.27 6.81
CA GLN A 611 -12.44 -12.28 5.80
C GLN A 611 -11.09 -12.51 6.47
N ASP A 612 -10.23 -13.32 5.84
CA ASP A 612 -8.84 -13.47 6.27
C ASP A 612 -8.08 -12.14 6.15
N GLU A 613 -7.22 -11.82 7.12
CA GLU A 613 -6.38 -10.60 7.08
C GLU A 613 -5.47 -10.60 5.85
N GLY A 614 -4.68 -11.67 5.75
CA GLY A 614 -3.59 -11.77 4.81
C GLY A 614 -3.81 -12.85 3.76
N PHE A 615 -3.50 -12.50 2.51
CA PHE A 615 -3.44 -13.38 1.36
C PHE A 615 -1.96 -13.63 1.00
N LEU A 616 -1.51 -14.87 1.23
CA LEU A 616 -0.11 -15.27 1.18
C LEU A 616 0.32 -15.55 -0.26
N HIS A 617 0.27 -14.53 -1.11
CA HIS A 617 0.56 -14.61 -2.55
C HIS A 617 2.02 -14.96 -2.91
N THR A 618 2.89 -15.07 -1.90
CA THR A 618 4.32 -15.38 -2.05
C THR A 618 4.69 -16.67 -1.32
N ARG A 619 5.97 -17.04 -1.31
CA ARG A 619 6.51 -18.13 -0.47
C ARG A 619 6.65 -17.72 1.00
N TRP A 620 5.64 -17.03 1.53
CA TRP A 620 5.56 -16.50 2.88
C TRP A 620 4.65 -17.36 3.75
N LEU A 621 5.10 -17.69 4.96
CA LEU A 621 4.44 -18.58 5.93
C LEU A 621 4.03 -19.90 5.27
N GLN A 622 2.77 -20.02 4.90
CA GLN A 622 2.24 -21.10 4.10
C GLN A 622 2.07 -20.59 2.66
N PRO A 623 2.96 -20.97 1.73
CA PRO A 623 2.95 -20.44 0.38
C PRO A 623 1.58 -20.59 -0.29
N PHE A 624 1.11 -19.49 -0.89
CA PHE A 624 -0.11 -19.47 -1.69
C PHE A 624 -1.38 -19.87 -0.93
N ALA A 625 -1.42 -19.50 0.36
CA ALA A 625 -2.56 -19.70 1.26
C ALA A 625 -3.09 -18.40 1.88
N VAL A 626 -3.81 -18.51 3.00
CA VAL A 626 -4.36 -17.37 3.75
C VAL A 626 -3.88 -17.41 5.20
N SER A 627 -3.91 -16.26 5.86
CA SER A 627 -3.45 -16.07 7.25
C SER A 627 -4.19 -16.89 8.30
N GLN A 628 -5.43 -17.31 8.04
CA GLN A 628 -6.35 -17.93 9.00
C GLN A 628 -6.58 -17.06 10.25
N TRP A 629 -6.51 -15.74 10.08
CA TRP A 629 -6.90 -14.76 11.09
C TRP A 629 -8.00 -13.88 10.53
N LEU A 630 -9.21 -13.99 11.10
CA LEU A 630 -10.38 -13.24 10.65
C LEU A 630 -10.49 -11.95 11.45
N VAL A 631 -9.76 -10.93 11.02
CA VAL A 631 -9.54 -9.68 11.77
C VAL A 631 -10.63 -8.65 11.48
N ALA A 632 -10.83 -7.70 12.40
CA ALA A 632 -11.87 -6.69 12.38
C ALA A 632 -11.65 -5.59 11.34
N TRP A 633 -10.40 -5.15 11.16
CA TRP A 633 -10.10 -3.94 10.39
C TRP A 633 -10.55 -3.97 8.90
N PRO A 634 -10.53 -5.09 8.14
CA PRO A 634 -10.99 -5.12 6.76
C PRO A 634 -12.47 -4.80 6.65
N ALA A 635 -13.28 -5.30 7.59
CA ALA A 635 -14.70 -4.94 7.67
C ALA A 635 -14.86 -3.46 8.06
N ALA A 636 -14.09 -2.98 9.04
CA ALA A 636 -14.15 -1.59 9.48
C ALA A 636 -13.81 -0.60 8.35
N PHE A 637 -12.75 -0.85 7.57
CA PHE A 637 -12.36 0.03 6.46
C PHE A 637 -13.33 -0.04 5.28
N ARG A 638 -13.96 -1.19 5.02
CA ARG A 638 -15.06 -1.28 4.04
C ARG A 638 -16.25 -0.41 4.45
N LEU A 639 -16.70 -0.57 5.70
CA LEU A 639 -17.79 0.23 6.25
C LEU A 639 -17.43 1.72 6.32
N GLU A 640 -16.17 2.06 6.61
CA GLU A 640 -15.66 3.43 6.58
C GLU A 640 -15.73 4.04 5.18
N THR A 641 -15.25 3.31 4.19
CA THR A 641 -15.30 3.73 2.78
C THR A 641 -16.74 4.03 2.38
N LEU A 642 -17.68 3.14 2.72
CA LEU A 642 -19.10 3.30 2.38
C LEU A 642 -19.76 4.45 3.14
N ARG A 643 -19.58 4.56 4.47
CA ARG A 643 -20.28 5.59 5.28
C ARG A 643 -19.81 7.02 5.00
N GLN A 644 -18.58 7.17 4.48
CA GLN A 644 -18.05 8.46 4.03
C GLN A 644 -18.65 8.91 2.69
N ASN A 645 -19.36 8.03 1.96
CA ASN A 645 -20.02 8.34 0.70
C ASN A 645 -21.54 8.33 0.85
N ARG A 646 -22.20 9.33 0.26
CA ARG A 646 -23.68 9.37 0.21
C ARG A 646 -24.27 8.56 -0.94
N ASN A 647 -23.47 8.24 -1.95
CA ASN A 647 -23.86 7.51 -3.14
C ASN A 647 -22.84 6.42 -3.41
N TRP A 648 -23.27 5.16 -3.37
CA TRP A 648 -22.41 4.00 -3.54
C TRP A 648 -22.25 3.53 -4.98
N THR A 649 -22.89 4.19 -5.96
CA THR A 649 -22.83 3.79 -7.39
C THR A 649 -21.42 3.68 -7.98
N VAL A 650 -20.44 4.40 -7.42
CA VAL A 650 -19.03 4.28 -7.79
C VAL A 650 -18.43 2.92 -7.43
N PHE A 651 -19.06 2.18 -6.50
CA PHE A 651 -18.62 0.91 -5.94
C PHE A 651 -19.46 -0.29 -6.42
N ASN A 652 -20.34 -0.10 -7.39
CA ASN A 652 -21.21 -1.17 -7.92
C ASN A 652 -20.42 -2.27 -8.62
N LYS A 653 -21.02 -3.46 -8.65
CA LYS A 653 -20.49 -4.65 -9.33
C LYS A 653 -20.60 -4.63 -10.84
#